data_AF-A0A510IYR6-F1
#
_entry.id   AF-A0A510IYR6-F1
#
_cell.length_a   1.000
_cell.length_b   1.000
_cell.length_c   1.000
_cell.angle_alpha   90.00
_cell.angle_beta   90.00
_cell.angle_gamma   90.00
#
_symmetry.space_group_name_H-M   'P 1'
#
loop_
_entity.id
_entity.type
_entity.pdbx_description
1 polymer ?
#
loop_
_entity_poly.entity_id
_entity_poly.type
_entity_poly.pdbx_seq_one_letter_code
_entity_poly.pdbx_strand_id
1 'polypeptide(L)'
;MNFKRAGLHIVYIMLLFSLIMPTYAHAGIWDNFTSWITETWDKVEESAEETSEDVVTTVEDAATASVGFLVDTGEWLYDGLTNSVEGSLDFFFGVADNSVTALNYFGLDVDISDWFSTGPRNSEDGAQPWTLADYDTRSYPAYRAAFRERQAAYIERVFDSAREEPNNDHMVLRAYLGLPLDRAALAQRLTELFTPGKHAYKNPDMQLILYIRVLAESDEYDDLILNEISKLPYWQDEDTERVRVYTSENHVLMWLSTSWLLWEMEGWNIGGGPQKIKERLIRYLEVKKRYGVYESTSNTYSGFSISALLNLYDYAKDQEIKELAGQVALIFLNDIAMVTNDLGAATAADSRAYGWSYGGVNTMKNSFSEYMALVTGMGPQVFTAGNHIDIFATTSLDVSSVAYNRLEKLSGEVNISYYSGHPINEVDSVWAGLDLQDKIIFSQSAGAYAHPELLDEMLEYYLTPVAGLNFFFEDIIVESNLADDLVDMSGVLLTETSAPFTTSSIISEKTLDLYRHGVVQLSSYQDYHAGNAGWQQQPWVATTGTLQVTTRSGAGNGGWKAGGQNMMNTNLPYIKQNKNVALVLYKPAMELRFMDGVGNATDFLPIDDFVTESVNLTWPADKFDETSSFNNWLFAREGEGYVAVYRHCQDKKTFIDHGKTIELFSCNDDEQVWATVVGNTQTHGDFSNFIFTVSQAKIQSKWRWSWADKRHVWETTLEVDGKTLGYSWEANVDDLTDQEMWNLAGANSSSTIETASVRGYQVNDVTSNLTRTGQGNCESSNDILLHQNVSYHGPDPIISRISEDANGECFLLNVEEQSLDTETDHGGEQIDVVHFQNRRFVGGEADKVYAVDHEWTTVQLDFSYTNPVVFTSVIGIAGPDPITTEIRNITSNSFEVRVAEFSWNDGVHLPETVHYVVMEAGTYTTANGAEIHVNAVLLEDNLTGTPEFQTVGIDLQDYVLVSQVQGKNMNETIGTRIKDKQTGSFDISLMVQEAHKEKGENLQAVVGYIAIGKPALKSMKIALRGAHGKYLTATNNGGSGQTVNANASTIGSHETIILSGNSNQQGCFVDGDDVWLQTTDGYYYGAQEWGALDVAVSARYSWETFKLINHTDRTGCLEDGDRISLFNVRHGNYIVAEGNGDANANRKILDLWEIFTVHNLIVN
;
A
#
# COMPACT_ATOMS: atom_id res chain seq x y z
N MET A 1 -59.45 -3.29 -17.34
CA MET A 1 -58.33 -2.33 -17.47
C MET A 1 -58.29 -1.35 -16.31
N ASN A 2 -59.42 -0.79 -15.87
CA ASN A 2 -59.45 0.13 -14.71
C ASN A 2 -59.23 -0.53 -13.33
N PHE A 3 -59.63 -1.80 -13.14
CA PHE A 3 -59.38 -2.54 -11.89
C PHE A 3 -57.89 -2.85 -11.60
N LYS A 4 -57.07 -3.04 -12.65
CA LYS A 4 -55.61 -3.24 -12.48
C LYS A 4 -54.88 -1.93 -12.16
N ARG A 5 -55.40 -0.78 -12.60
CA ARG A 5 -54.85 0.55 -12.27
C ARG A 5 -55.20 0.99 -10.86
N ALA A 6 -56.42 0.73 -10.39
CA ALA A 6 -56.83 1.04 -9.01
C ALA A 6 -56.06 0.20 -7.96
N GLY A 7 -55.86 -1.10 -8.21
CA GLY A 7 -55.04 -1.95 -7.33
C GLY A 7 -53.56 -1.56 -7.30
N LEU A 8 -53.00 -1.10 -8.42
CA LEU A 8 -51.62 -0.59 -8.47
C LEU A 8 -51.47 0.74 -7.71
N HIS A 9 -52.46 1.63 -7.80
CA HIS A 9 -52.45 2.91 -7.08
C HIS A 9 -52.61 2.72 -5.57
N ILE A 10 -53.39 1.76 -5.10
CA ILE A 10 -53.54 1.46 -3.67
C ILE A 10 -52.25 0.87 -3.08
N VAL A 11 -51.56 -0.01 -3.82
CA VAL A 11 -50.25 -0.56 -3.42
C VAL A 11 -49.18 0.54 -3.41
N TYR A 12 -49.19 1.45 -4.40
CA TYR A 12 -48.31 2.63 -4.41
C TYR A 12 -48.57 3.58 -3.24
N ILE A 13 -49.84 3.82 -2.88
CA ILE A 13 -50.20 4.67 -1.73
C ILE A 13 -49.77 4.01 -0.42
N MET A 14 -49.97 2.71 -0.24
CA MET A 14 -49.52 1.97 0.95
C MET A 14 -47.98 1.96 1.10
N LEU A 15 -47.24 1.85 0.00
CA LEU A 15 -45.78 1.96 -0.04
C LEU A 15 -45.28 3.39 0.25
N LEU A 16 -45.97 4.42 -0.26
CA LEU A 16 -45.71 5.82 0.12
C LEU A 16 -45.89 6.02 1.63
N PHE A 17 -46.92 5.43 2.25
CA PHE A 17 -47.18 5.56 3.68
C PHE A 17 -46.09 4.91 4.56
N SER A 18 -45.50 3.79 4.14
CA SER A 18 -44.41 3.12 4.90
C SER A 18 -43.03 3.75 4.69
N LEU A 19 -42.78 4.41 3.55
CA LEU A 19 -41.49 5.03 3.21
C LEU A 19 -41.36 6.50 3.66
N ILE A 20 -42.47 7.24 3.81
CA ILE A 20 -42.48 8.71 3.99
C ILE A 20 -42.76 9.14 5.43
N MET A 21 -43.38 8.29 6.25
CA MET A 21 -43.65 8.59 7.66
C MET A 21 -42.40 8.93 8.51
N PRO A 22 -41.24 8.25 8.33
CA PRO A 22 -40.03 8.57 9.09
C PRO A 22 -39.37 9.90 8.69
N THR A 23 -39.42 10.25 7.39
CA THR A 23 -38.78 11.44 6.83
C THR A 23 -39.54 12.74 7.16
N TYR A 24 -40.88 12.72 7.15
CA TYR A 24 -41.69 13.89 7.55
C TYR A 24 -41.70 14.16 9.05
N ALA A 25 -41.45 13.13 9.87
CA ALA A 25 -41.27 13.29 11.32
C ALA A 25 -39.94 13.98 11.68
N HIS A 26 -38.92 13.84 10.82
CA HIS A 26 -37.59 14.46 11.00
C HIS A 26 -37.56 15.97 10.70
N ALA A 27 -38.37 16.44 9.73
CA ALA A 27 -38.33 17.82 9.25
C ALA A 27 -39.29 18.81 9.97
N GLY A 28 -40.07 18.35 10.97
CA GLY A 28 -40.99 19.21 11.75
C GLY A 28 -42.20 19.76 10.97
N ILE A 29 -42.54 19.17 9.81
CA ILE A 29 -43.56 19.68 8.87
C ILE A 29 -44.91 18.94 8.99
N TRP A 30 -45.19 18.38 10.17
CA TRP A 30 -46.32 17.47 10.41
C TRP A 30 -47.70 18.07 10.09
N ASP A 31 -47.86 19.38 10.26
CA ASP A 31 -49.10 20.10 9.98
C ASP A 31 -49.38 20.27 8.48
N ASN A 32 -48.34 20.31 7.63
CA ASN A 32 -48.51 20.36 6.16
C ASN A 32 -48.79 18.97 5.58
N PHE A 33 -48.19 17.93 6.15
CA PHE A 33 -48.44 16.54 5.77
C PHE A 33 -49.87 16.11 6.09
N THR A 34 -50.36 16.46 7.28
CA THR A 34 -51.75 16.19 7.67
C THR A 34 -52.76 16.97 6.82
N SER A 35 -52.48 18.24 6.49
CA SER A 35 -53.32 19.00 5.53
C SER A 35 -53.33 18.37 4.14
N TRP A 36 -52.16 17.93 3.63
CA TRP A 36 -52.06 17.29 2.32
C TRP A 36 -52.74 15.92 2.27
N ILE A 37 -52.64 15.10 3.32
CA ILE A 37 -53.39 13.84 3.44
C ILE A 37 -54.88 14.11 3.44
N THR A 38 -55.34 15.11 4.21
CA THR A 38 -56.77 15.42 4.31
C THR A 38 -57.31 15.93 2.96
N GLU A 39 -56.59 16.84 2.28
CA GLU A 39 -56.98 17.31 0.94
C GLU A 39 -56.90 16.24 -0.15
N THR A 40 -55.97 15.27 -0.03
CA THR A 40 -55.83 14.16 -0.98
C THR A 40 -56.88 13.10 -0.74
N TRP A 41 -57.21 12.83 0.52
CA TRP A 41 -58.28 11.91 0.93
C TRP A 41 -59.65 12.45 0.54
N ASP A 42 -59.93 13.73 0.78
CA ASP A 42 -61.17 14.40 0.37
C ASP A 42 -61.37 14.32 -1.16
N LYS A 43 -60.31 14.45 -1.97
CA LYS A 43 -60.36 14.30 -3.44
C LYS A 43 -60.57 12.86 -3.91
N VAL A 44 -60.05 11.88 -3.16
CA VAL A 44 -60.24 10.45 -3.43
C VAL A 44 -61.67 10.03 -3.06
N GLU A 45 -62.21 10.54 -1.95
CA GLU A 45 -63.59 10.32 -1.51
C GLU A 45 -64.59 10.94 -2.49
N GLU A 46 -64.35 12.18 -2.94
CA GLU A 46 -65.16 12.87 -3.96
C GLU A 46 -65.13 12.13 -5.33
N SER A 47 -64.01 11.48 -5.67
CA SER A 47 -63.90 10.64 -6.88
C SER A 47 -64.49 9.23 -6.72
N ALA A 48 -64.56 8.70 -5.50
CA ALA A 48 -65.08 7.37 -5.19
C ALA A 48 -66.62 7.36 -5.12
N GLU A 49 -67.24 8.42 -4.60
CA GLU A 49 -68.71 8.58 -4.56
C GLU A 49 -69.37 8.58 -5.95
N GLU A 50 -68.64 8.96 -7.02
CA GLU A 50 -69.13 8.86 -8.40
C GLU A 50 -69.17 7.42 -8.96
N THR A 51 -68.56 6.44 -8.28
CA THR A 51 -68.36 5.07 -8.80
C THR A 51 -68.90 3.95 -7.89
N SER A 52 -70.21 4.04 -7.58
CA SER A 52 -71.07 2.99 -7.00
C SER A 52 -70.75 2.52 -5.55
N GLU A 53 -71.81 2.46 -4.73
CA GLU A 53 -71.82 2.08 -3.30
C GLU A 53 -71.14 0.73 -2.96
N ASP A 54 -71.05 -0.21 -3.92
CA ASP A 54 -70.43 -1.53 -3.71
C ASP A 54 -68.89 -1.48 -3.59
N VAL A 55 -68.24 -0.43 -4.13
CA VAL A 55 -66.78 -0.25 -4.01
C VAL A 55 -66.40 0.32 -2.65
N VAL A 56 -67.20 1.24 -2.10
CA VAL A 56 -66.97 1.88 -0.80
C VAL A 56 -67.02 0.86 0.34
N THR A 57 -68.01 -0.04 0.32
CA THR A 57 -68.11 -1.11 1.33
C THR A 57 -66.97 -2.13 1.24
N THR A 58 -66.50 -2.46 0.02
CA THR A 58 -65.36 -3.38 -0.16
C THR A 58 -64.03 -2.75 0.29
N VAL A 59 -63.88 -1.42 0.16
CA VAL A 59 -62.70 -0.66 0.62
C VAL A 59 -62.76 -0.39 2.13
N GLU A 60 -63.93 -0.10 2.71
CA GLU A 60 -64.12 0.01 4.16
C GLU A 60 -63.91 -1.33 4.87
N ASP A 61 -64.41 -2.44 4.31
CA ASP A 61 -64.20 -3.78 4.86
C ASP A 61 -62.73 -4.23 4.70
N ALA A 62 -62.05 -3.84 3.61
CA ALA A 62 -60.62 -4.10 3.42
C ALA A 62 -59.74 -3.23 4.33
N ALA A 63 -60.10 -1.96 4.56
CA ALA A 63 -59.40 -1.08 5.50
C ALA A 63 -59.63 -1.52 6.95
N THR A 64 -60.84 -1.93 7.31
CA THR A 64 -61.16 -2.47 8.64
C THR A 64 -60.51 -3.83 8.85
N ALA A 65 -60.42 -4.68 7.82
CA ALA A 65 -59.67 -5.94 7.88
C ALA A 65 -58.15 -5.73 7.90
N SER A 66 -57.62 -4.66 7.29
CA SER A 66 -56.18 -4.33 7.30
C SER A 66 -55.76 -3.67 8.61
N VAL A 67 -56.61 -2.80 9.18
CA VAL A 67 -56.43 -2.24 10.53
C VAL A 67 -56.63 -3.35 11.58
N GLY A 68 -57.58 -4.25 11.39
CA GLY A 68 -57.75 -5.45 12.22
C GLY A 68 -56.57 -6.42 12.10
N PHE A 69 -56.02 -6.62 10.90
CA PHE A 69 -54.82 -7.42 10.67
C PHE A 69 -53.58 -6.77 11.29
N LEU A 70 -53.43 -5.43 11.25
CA LEU A 70 -52.36 -4.68 11.90
C LEU A 70 -52.48 -4.63 13.43
N VAL A 71 -53.70 -4.66 13.98
CA VAL A 71 -53.94 -4.75 15.43
C VAL A 71 -53.72 -6.18 15.94
N ASP A 72 -54.18 -7.21 15.24
CA ASP A 72 -53.97 -8.62 15.62
C ASP A 72 -52.54 -9.11 15.35
N THR A 73 -51.88 -8.67 14.27
CA THR A 73 -50.43 -8.93 14.09
C THR A 73 -49.59 -8.05 14.99
N GLY A 74 -50.06 -6.87 15.36
CA GLY A 74 -49.47 -6.04 16.41
C GLY A 74 -49.48 -6.72 17.78
N GLU A 75 -50.60 -7.34 18.19
CA GLU A 75 -50.66 -8.12 19.45
C GLU A 75 -49.87 -9.44 19.38
N TRP A 76 -49.81 -10.11 18.22
CA TRP A 76 -49.01 -11.34 18.05
C TRP A 76 -47.50 -11.06 17.95
N LEU A 77 -47.08 -9.95 17.34
CA LEU A 77 -45.71 -9.45 17.41
C LEU A 77 -45.38 -9.03 18.85
N TYR A 78 -46.29 -8.38 19.58
CA TYR A 78 -46.06 -7.95 20.97
C TYR A 78 -45.93 -9.11 21.98
N ASP A 79 -46.76 -10.16 21.88
CA ASP A 79 -46.70 -11.33 22.78
C ASP A 79 -45.66 -12.40 22.36
N GLY A 80 -45.27 -12.43 21.08
CA GLY A 80 -44.19 -13.28 20.55
C GLY A 80 -42.79 -12.72 20.80
N LEU A 81 -42.61 -11.40 20.70
CA LEU A 81 -41.33 -10.71 20.96
C LEU A 81 -41.00 -10.61 22.45
N THR A 82 -41.98 -10.59 23.35
CA THR A 82 -41.74 -10.46 24.80
C THR A 82 -41.18 -11.71 25.48
N ASN A 83 -41.17 -12.88 24.83
CA ASN A 83 -40.59 -14.10 25.41
C ASN A 83 -39.31 -14.60 24.73
N SER A 84 -38.76 -13.88 23.73
CA SER A 84 -37.51 -14.31 23.09
C SER A 84 -36.48 -13.22 22.78
N VAL A 85 -36.78 -11.92 22.82
CA VAL A 85 -35.73 -10.90 22.62
C VAL A 85 -36.04 -9.63 23.41
N GLU A 86 -35.69 -9.63 24.70
CA GLU A 86 -35.79 -8.46 25.58
C GLU A 86 -34.52 -7.58 25.49
N GLY A 87 -33.94 -7.39 24.29
CA GLY A 87 -32.62 -6.76 24.18
C GLY A 87 -32.25 -5.94 22.95
N SER A 88 -33.12 -5.72 21.95
CA SER A 88 -32.59 -5.19 20.67
C SER A 88 -33.47 -4.25 19.82
N LEU A 89 -34.55 -3.62 20.32
CA LEU A 89 -35.42 -2.84 19.42
C LEU A 89 -35.94 -1.47 19.89
N ASP A 90 -35.44 -0.92 21.01
CA ASP A 90 -35.72 0.47 21.42
C ASP A 90 -34.60 1.46 21.03
N PHE A 91 -33.75 1.12 20.05
CA PHE A 91 -32.44 1.76 19.92
C PHE A 91 -32.32 3.00 19.02
N PHE A 92 -33.31 3.36 18.21
CA PHE A 92 -32.97 4.14 17.00
C PHE A 92 -33.14 5.67 16.97
N PHE A 93 -33.85 6.38 17.86
CA PHE A 93 -34.05 7.83 17.61
C PHE A 93 -34.14 8.74 18.85
N GLY A 94 -33.32 9.81 18.86
CA GLY A 94 -33.46 10.95 19.78
C GLY A 94 -32.74 12.22 19.28
N VAL A 95 -33.52 13.28 19.03
CA VAL A 95 -33.05 14.63 18.64
C VAL A 95 -33.19 15.58 19.82
N ALA A 96 -32.14 16.31 20.20
CA ALA A 96 -32.24 17.55 20.96
C ALA A 96 -31.05 18.50 20.70
N ASP A 97 -31.38 19.76 20.40
CA ASP A 97 -30.56 20.99 20.50
C ASP A 97 -29.38 21.21 19.53
N ASN A 98 -29.59 21.29 18.21
CA ASN A 98 -28.67 21.91 17.21
C ASN A 98 -27.15 21.64 17.36
N SER A 99 -26.79 20.57 18.05
CA SER A 99 -25.48 19.99 18.21
C SER A 99 -25.69 18.51 17.97
N VAL A 100 -25.12 18.01 16.87
CA VAL A 100 -25.15 16.59 16.54
C VAL A 100 -24.40 15.87 17.66
N THR A 101 -25.14 15.21 18.55
CA THR A 101 -24.59 14.38 19.62
C THR A 101 -25.30 13.03 19.51
N ALA A 102 -24.57 12.02 19.07
CA ALA A 102 -25.08 10.67 18.82
C ALA A 102 -25.50 9.95 20.12
N LEU A 103 -26.60 9.20 20.07
CA LEU A 103 -27.14 8.44 21.20
C LEU A 103 -26.58 7.00 21.23
N ASN A 104 -25.33 6.88 21.71
CA ASN A 104 -24.80 5.91 22.68
C ASN A 104 -25.38 4.46 22.79
N TYR A 105 -24.96 3.49 21.93
CA TYR A 105 -25.07 2.03 22.25
C TYR A 105 -23.89 1.50 23.07
N PHE A 106 -22.69 2.07 22.99
CA PHE A 106 -21.51 1.41 23.54
C PHE A 106 -20.60 2.26 24.45
N GLY A 107 -21.00 3.48 24.83
CA GLY A 107 -20.07 4.40 25.50
C GLY A 107 -18.99 4.93 24.54
N LEU A 108 -19.27 4.91 23.24
CA LEU A 108 -18.43 5.42 22.16
C LEU A 108 -18.85 6.86 21.82
N ASP A 109 -17.94 7.82 22.00
CA ASP A 109 -17.99 9.10 21.28
C ASP A 109 -17.52 8.80 19.85
N VAL A 110 -18.43 8.61 18.90
CA VAL A 110 -18.09 8.50 17.47
C VAL A 110 -18.08 9.91 16.88
N ASP A 111 -16.90 10.41 16.57
CA ASP A 111 -16.70 11.65 15.83
C ASP A 111 -16.92 11.38 14.33
N ILE A 112 -18.09 11.77 13.81
CA ILE A 112 -18.49 11.56 12.41
C ILE A 112 -18.04 12.70 11.48
N SER A 113 -17.28 13.66 12.00
CA SER A 113 -16.79 14.79 11.19
C SER A 113 -15.81 14.36 10.09
N ASP A 114 -15.12 13.23 10.28
CA ASP A 114 -14.19 12.66 9.30
C ASP A 114 -14.92 12.06 8.08
N TRP A 115 -16.19 11.64 8.20
CA TRP A 115 -16.96 10.99 7.12
C TRP A 115 -17.36 11.93 5.98
N PHE A 116 -17.51 13.21 6.31
CA PHE A 116 -17.84 14.27 5.35
C PHE A 116 -16.62 15.05 4.89
N SER A 117 -15.44 14.69 5.40
CA SER A 117 -14.19 15.31 5.00
C SER A 117 -13.64 14.58 3.77
N THR A 118 -13.45 15.31 2.68
CA THR A 118 -12.37 14.95 1.76
C THR A 118 -11.08 14.98 2.60
N GLY A 119 -10.28 13.91 2.54
CA GLY A 119 -9.04 13.81 3.31
C GLY A 119 -8.23 15.11 3.19
N PRO A 120 -7.44 15.46 4.22
CA PRO A 120 -6.72 16.73 4.24
C PRO A 120 -5.97 16.98 2.92
N ARG A 121 -5.98 18.23 2.46
CA ARG A 121 -5.32 18.75 1.23
C ARG A 121 -3.78 18.64 1.26
N ASN A 122 -3.24 17.67 1.99
CA ASN A 122 -1.87 17.61 2.43
C ASN A 122 -1.06 16.77 1.46
N SER A 123 -0.62 17.38 0.35
CA SER A 123 0.61 16.95 -0.30
C SER A 123 1.73 17.02 0.74
N GLU A 124 2.50 15.96 0.96
CA GLU A 124 3.66 16.02 1.87
C GLU A 124 4.79 16.86 1.23
N ASP A 125 4.82 18.16 1.57
CA ASP A 125 5.89 19.18 1.54
C ASP A 125 6.86 19.29 0.33
N GLY A 126 6.70 18.52 -0.74
CA GLY A 126 7.64 18.47 -1.86
C GLY A 126 7.14 19.02 -3.20
N ALA A 127 5.84 18.91 -3.47
CA ALA A 127 5.24 19.27 -4.76
C ALA A 127 4.94 20.77 -4.86
N GLN A 128 5.19 21.36 -6.02
CA GLN A 128 4.84 22.76 -6.28
C GLN A 128 3.33 22.86 -6.55
N PRO A 129 2.57 23.73 -5.85
CA PRO A 129 1.17 23.95 -6.18
C PRO A 129 1.02 24.43 -7.62
N TRP A 130 0.10 23.82 -8.36
CA TRP A 130 -0.22 24.16 -9.73
C TRP A 130 -1.72 24.43 -9.84
N THR A 131 -2.07 25.49 -10.56
CA THR A 131 -3.44 25.94 -10.73
C THR A 131 -3.73 26.25 -12.19
N LEU A 132 -5.00 26.43 -12.54
CA LEU A 132 -5.39 26.87 -13.89
C LEU A 132 -4.74 28.20 -14.32
N ALA A 133 -4.38 29.06 -13.35
CA ALA A 133 -3.71 30.33 -13.62
C ALA A 133 -2.24 30.16 -14.05
N ASP A 134 -1.64 29.00 -13.77
CA ASP A 134 -0.26 28.69 -14.14
C ASP A 134 -0.11 28.27 -15.61
N TYR A 135 -1.21 27.87 -16.26
CA TYR A 135 -1.21 27.67 -17.71
C TYR A 135 -1.02 29.00 -18.44
N ASP A 136 -0.02 29.06 -19.33
CA ASP A 136 0.05 30.16 -20.28
C ASP A 136 -1.09 30.03 -21.29
N THR A 137 -1.74 31.15 -21.61
CA THR A 137 -2.87 31.20 -22.55
C THR A 137 -2.57 32.06 -23.78
N ARG A 138 -1.35 32.59 -23.89
CA ARG A 138 -0.94 33.42 -25.03
C ARG A 138 -0.72 32.57 -26.28
N SER A 139 -0.98 33.17 -27.44
CA SER A 139 -0.65 32.56 -28.73
C SER A 139 0.85 32.67 -29.01
N TYR A 140 1.46 31.56 -29.43
CA TYR A 140 2.88 31.46 -29.78
C TYR A 140 3.04 31.11 -31.26
N PRO A 141 3.46 32.06 -32.13
CA PRO A 141 3.46 31.86 -33.58
C PRO A 141 4.27 30.65 -34.08
N ALA A 142 5.40 30.33 -33.46
CA ALA A 142 6.23 29.20 -33.86
C ALA A 142 5.54 27.86 -33.58
N TYR A 143 5.01 27.68 -32.37
CA TYR A 143 4.24 26.51 -31.97
C TYR A 143 2.95 26.38 -32.78
N ARG A 144 2.29 27.50 -33.08
CA ARG A 144 1.11 27.53 -33.96
C ARG A 144 1.45 27.04 -35.36
N ALA A 145 2.54 27.53 -35.96
CA ALA A 145 2.96 27.11 -37.29
C ALA A 145 3.27 25.61 -37.33
N ALA A 146 4.00 25.09 -36.33
CA ALA A 146 4.32 23.67 -36.23
C ALA A 146 3.07 22.79 -36.07
N PHE A 147 2.11 23.22 -35.25
CA PHE A 147 0.81 22.55 -35.14
C PHE A 147 0.07 22.51 -36.48
N ARG A 148 0.01 23.63 -37.22
CA ARG A 148 -0.65 23.68 -38.54
C ARG A 148 0.03 22.78 -39.56
N GLU A 149 1.36 22.65 -39.52
CA GLU A 149 2.09 21.72 -40.38
C GLU A 149 1.73 20.26 -40.07
N ARG A 150 1.65 19.89 -38.78
CA ARG A 150 1.21 18.55 -38.35
C ARG A 150 -0.24 18.27 -38.70
N GLN A 151 -1.15 19.24 -38.54
CA GLN A 151 -2.53 19.14 -38.99
C GLN A 151 -2.59 18.85 -40.50
N ALA A 152 -1.87 19.61 -41.32
CA ALA A 152 -1.83 19.40 -42.78
C ALA A 152 -1.29 18.01 -43.13
N ALA A 153 -0.22 17.56 -42.47
CA ALA A 153 0.35 16.24 -42.70
C ALA A 153 -0.57 15.08 -42.27
N TYR A 154 -1.32 15.25 -41.17
CA TYR A 154 -2.37 14.30 -40.78
C TYR A 154 -3.46 14.22 -41.84
N ILE A 155 -3.99 15.38 -42.26
CA ILE A 155 -5.04 15.45 -43.28
C ILE A 155 -4.57 14.82 -44.59
N GLU A 156 -3.35 15.12 -45.05
CA GLU A 156 -2.78 14.55 -46.29
C GLU A 156 -2.64 13.02 -46.22
N ARG A 157 -2.20 12.48 -45.07
CA ARG A 157 -2.04 11.04 -44.89
C ARG A 157 -3.38 10.30 -44.90
N VAL A 158 -4.37 10.85 -44.21
CA VAL A 158 -5.71 10.27 -44.13
C VAL A 158 -6.50 10.55 -45.41
N PHE A 159 -6.12 11.56 -46.20
CA PHE A 159 -6.71 11.83 -47.51
C PHE A 159 -6.62 10.65 -48.47
N ASP A 160 -5.47 9.97 -48.49
CA ASP A 160 -5.25 8.79 -49.33
C ASP A 160 -6.11 7.60 -48.86
N SER A 161 -6.15 7.31 -47.55
CA SER A 161 -7.00 6.23 -47.01
C SER A 161 -8.50 6.55 -47.14
N ALA A 162 -8.89 7.82 -47.05
CA ALA A 162 -10.25 8.26 -47.31
C ALA A 162 -10.67 7.95 -48.75
N ARG A 163 -9.82 8.13 -49.75
CA ARG A 163 -10.22 7.88 -51.15
C ARG A 163 -10.55 6.43 -51.47
N GLU A 164 -10.02 5.47 -50.72
CA GLU A 164 -10.13 4.05 -51.02
C GLU A 164 -11.53 3.47 -50.75
N GLU A 165 -12.18 3.85 -49.63
CA GLU A 165 -13.50 3.33 -49.26
C GLU A 165 -14.44 4.44 -48.70
N PRO A 166 -15.66 4.62 -49.27
CA PRO A 166 -16.63 5.63 -48.81
C PRO A 166 -17.28 5.38 -47.42
N ASN A 167 -17.09 4.20 -46.82
CA ASN A 167 -17.68 3.79 -45.54
C ASN A 167 -16.59 3.48 -44.47
N ASN A 168 -15.57 4.33 -44.38
CA ASN A 168 -14.53 4.23 -43.36
C ASN A 168 -14.86 5.08 -42.11
N ASP A 169 -14.02 5.02 -41.08
CA ASP A 169 -14.23 5.74 -39.80
C ASP A 169 -13.77 7.22 -39.83
N HIS A 170 -13.76 7.85 -41.01
CA HIS A 170 -13.31 9.24 -41.24
C HIS A 170 -14.38 10.14 -41.88
N MET A 171 -15.67 9.95 -41.54
CA MET A 171 -16.79 10.69 -42.16
C MET A 171 -16.66 12.21 -41.99
N VAL A 172 -16.15 12.68 -40.85
CA VAL A 172 -15.96 14.11 -40.58
C VAL A 172 -14.95 14.71 -41.56
N LEU A 173 -13.79 14.06 -41.70
CA LEU A 173 -12.74 14.56 -42.59
C LEU A 173 -13.19 14.53 -44.05
N ARG A 174 -13.97 13.52 -44.45
CA ARG A 174 -14.57 13.47 -45.80
C ARG A 174 -15.48 14.66 -46.07
N ALA A 175 -16.36 14.99 -45.12
CA ALA A 175 -17.24 16.16 -45.23
C ALA A 175 -16.43 17.45 -45.37
N TYR A 176 -15.41 17.64 -44.50
CA TYR A 176 -14.49 18.79 -44.55
C TYR A 176 -13.77 18.93 -45.91
N LEU A 177 -13.38 17.82 -46.52
CA LEU A 177 -12.67 17.79 -47.81
C LEU A 177 -13.58 17.83 -49.04
N GLY A 178 -14.90 17.81 -48.87
CA GLY A 178 -15.87 17.68 -49.96
C GLY A 178 -15.80 16.33 -50.69
N LEU A 179 -15.45 15.25 -49.98
CA LEU A 179 -15.46 13.88 -50.50
C LEU A 179 -16.82 13.22 -50.22
N PRO A 180 -17.37 12.41 -51.15
CA PRO A 180 -18.71 11.84 -51.00
C PRO A 180 -18.77 10.81 -49.87
N LEU A 181 -19.81 10.84 -49.03
CA LEU A 181 -20.13 9.80 -48.05
C LEU A 181 -21.01 8.71 -48.68
N ASP A 182 -20.88 7.47 -48.23
CA ASP A 182 -21.86 6.43 -48.57
C ASP A 182 -23.21 6.76 -47.92
N ARG A 183 -24.17 7.23 -48.72
CA ARG A 183 -25.53 7.59 -48.27
C ARG A 183 -26.26 6.42 -47.62
N ALA A 184 -26.07 5.18 -48.09
CA ALA A 184 -26.75 4.02 -47.53
C ALA A 184 -26.16 3.64 -46.17
N ALA A 185 -24.83 3.67 -46.05
CA ALA A 185 -24.15 3.44 -44.77
C ALA A 185 -24.45 4.55 -43.75
N LEU A 186 -24.47 5.81 -44.18
CA LEU A 186 -24.86 6.94 -43.33
C LEU A 186 -26.31 6.83 -42.86
N ALA A 187 -27.25 6.50 -43.75
CA ALA A 187 -28.65 6.26 -43.38
C ALA A 187 -28.76 5.11 -42.36
N GLN A 188 -27.99 4.03 -42.54
CA GLN A 188 -27.93 2.93 -41.59
C GLN A 188 -27.43 3.40 -40.22
N ARG A 189 -26.29 4.10 -40.14
CA ARG A 189 -25.74 4.62 -38.88
C ARG A 189 -26.69 5.60 -38.18
N LEU A 190 -27.43 6.43 -38.94
CA LEU A 190 -28.47 7.30 -38.39
C LEU A 190 -29.64 6.50 -37.80
N THR A 191 -30.06 5.39 -38.44
CA THR A 191 -31.11 4.53 -37.86
C THR A 191 -30.67 3.78 -36.60
N GLU A 192 -29.36 3.60 -36.40
CA GLU A 192 -28.81 2.98 -35.18
C GLU A 192 -28.99 3.85 -33.93
N LEU A 193 -29.17 5.17 -34.08
CA LEU A 193 -29.55 6.08 -32.99
C LEU A 193 -30.89 5.70 -32.32
N PHE A 194 -31.70 4.90 -33.02
CA PHE A 194 -33.05 4.51 -32.58
C PHE A 194 -33.16 3.01 -32.23
N THR A 195 -32.06 2.24 -32.28
CA THR A 195 -32.10 0.78 -32.14
C THR A 195 -31.97 0.33 -30.67
N PRO A 196 -33.03 -0.19 -30.03
CA PRO A 196 -32.97 -0.62 -28.63
C PRO A 196 -31.86 -1.66 -28.38
N GLY A 197 -31.05 -1.44 -27.34
CA GLY A 197 -29.96 -2.34 -26.96
C GLY A 197 -28.61 -2.09 -27.66
N LYS A 198 -28.51 -1.16 -28.61
CA LYS A 198 -27.21 -0.65 -29.09
C LYS A 198 -26.78 0.57 -28.25
N HIS A 199 -25.47 0.73 -28.01
CA HIS A 199 -24.91 1.90 -27.32
C HIS A 199 -25.43 3.23 -27.91
N ALA A 200 -25.67 3.30 -29.23
CA ALA A 200 -26.19 4.49 -29.91
C ALA A 200 -27.64 4.88 -29.55
N TYR A 201 -28.50 3.92 -29.17
CA TYR A 201 -29.83 4.23 -28.63
C TYR A 201 -29.77 4.66 -27.16
N LYS A 202 -28.83 4.06 -26.42
CA LYS A 202 -28.58 4.39 -25.02
C LYS A 202 -27.88 5.74 -24.83
N ASN A 203 -27.02 6.18 -25.74
CA ASN A 203 -26.22 7.42 -25.66
C ASN A 203 -26.12 8.10 -27.05
N PRO A 204 -27.22 8.65 -27.60
CA PRO A 204 -27.26 9.16 -28.97
C PRO A 204 -26.41 10.42 -29.17
N ASP A 205 -26.20 11.20 -28.12
CA ASP A 205 -25.41 12.44 -28.12
C ASP A 205 -23.93 12.21 -28.49
N MET A 206 -23.35 11.08 -28.07
CA MET A 206 -21.99 10.67 -28.46
C MET A 206 -21.79 10.57 -29.98
N GLN A 207 -22.86 10.26 -30.73
CA GLN A 207 -22.84 10.22 -32.20
C GLN A 207 -23.34 11.54 -32.81
N LEU A 208 -24.29 12.21 -32.16
CA LEU A 208 -24.82 13.50 -32.63
C LEU A 208 -23.72 14.53 -32.84
N ILE A 209 -22.75 14.64 -31.93
CA ILE A 209 -21.63 15.58 -32.09
C ILE A 209 -20.84 15.37 -33.40
N LEU A 210 -20.79 14.14 -33.93
CA LEU A 210 -20.15 13.85 -35.21
C LEU A 210 -21.03 14.32 -36.37
N TYR A 211 -22.34 14.06 -36.30
CA TYR A 211 -23.28 14.50 -37.33
C TYR A 211 -23.43 16.03 -37.38
N ILE A 212 -23.40 16.70 -36.23
CA ILE A 212 -23.36 18.17 -36.15
C ILE A 212 -22.11 18.73 -36.83
N ARG A 213 -20.95 18.07 -36.66
CA ARG A 213 -19.75 18.44 -37.41
C ARG A 213 -19.98 18.26 -38.92
N VAL A 214 -20.53 17.14 -39.36
CA VAL A 214 -20.80 16.89 -40.80
C VAL A 214 -21.74 17.94 -41.39
N LEU A 215 -22.83 18.29 -40.71
CA LEU A 215 -23.76 19.35 -41.11
C LEU A 215 -23.06 20.72 -41.24
N ALA A 216 -22.12 21.01 -40.33
CA ALA A 216 -21.38 22.26 -40.36
C ALA A 216 -20.37 22.35 -41.53
N GLU A 217 -19.86 21.20 -41.99
CA GLU A 217 -18.84 21.10 -43.03
C GLU A 217 -19.43 20.95 -44.45
N SER A 218 -20.63 20.38 -44.59
CA SER A 218 -21.23 20.06 -45.89
C SER A 218 -22.76 19.98 -45.84
N ASP A 219 -23.42 20.68 -46.77
CA ASP A 219 -24.88 20.69 -46.94
C ASP A 219 -25.44 19.48 -47.72
N GLU A 220 -24.58 18.69 -48.39
CA GLU A 220 -24.99 17.59 -49.28
C GLU A 220 -25.88 16.52 -48.61
N TYR A 221 -25.74 16.34 -47.29
CA TYR A 221 -26.39 15.28 -46.51
C TYR A 221 -27.41 15.81 -45.50
N ASP A 222 -27.70 17.11 -45.50
CA ASP A 222 -28.59 17.76 -44.53
C ASP A 222 -29.99 17.12 -44.53
N ASP A 223 -30.58 16.93 -45.72
CA ASP A 223 -31.90 16.29 -45.88
C ASP A 223 -31.95 14.90 -45.21
N LEU A 224 -30.83 14.16 -45.20
CA LEU A 224 -30.77 12.83 -44.61
C LEU A 224 -30.56 12.91 -43.09
N ILE A 225 -29.58 13.71 -42.65
CA ILE A 225 -29.21 13.82 -41.24
C ILE A 225 -30.34 14.50 -40.46
N LEU A 226 -30.79 15.69 -40.89
CA LEU A 226 -31.82 16.47 -40.21
C LEU A 226 -33.13 15.71 -40.10
N ASN A 227 -33.55 15.01 -41.17
CA ASN A 227 -34.77 14.20 -41.16
C ASN A 227 -34.75 13.07 -40.13
N GLU A 228 -33.58 12.48 -39.85
CA GLU A 228 -33.47 11.43 -38.85
C GLU A 228 -33.32 12.01 -37.44
N ILE A 229 -32.39 12.95 -37.22
CA ILE A 229 -32.13 13.47 -35.88
C ILE A 229 -33.28 14.32 -35.33
N SER A 230 -34.18 14.85 -36.17
CA SER A 230 -35.39 15.55 -35.72
C SER A 230 -36.39 14.63 -35.01
N LYS A 231 -36.23 13.31 -35.14
CA LYS A 231 -37.07 12.30 -34.49
C LYS A 231 -36.57 11.95 -33.09
N LEU A 232 -35.40 12.44 -32.68
CA LEU A 232 -34.86 12.18 -31.35
C LEU A 232 -35.62 13.00 -30.31
N PRO A 233 -35.93 12.41 -29.14
CA PRO A 233 -36.29 13.21 -27.97
C PRO A 233 -35.01 13.91 -27.47
N TYR A 234 -34.97 15.24 -27.61
CA TYR A 234 -33.85 16.07 -27.14
C TYR A 234 -33.92 16.24 -25.62
N TRP A 235 -32.75 16.41 -25.00
CA TRP A 235 -32.62 16.52 -23.55
C TRP A 235 -33.24 17.83 -23.00
N GLN A 236 -33.99 17.71 -21.89
CA GLN A 236 -34.71 18.79 -21.19
C GLN A 236 -35.77 19.55 -22.02
N ASP A 237 -36.58 18.85 -22.83
CA ASP A 237 -37.86 19.36 -23.36
C ASP A 237 -39.04 18.85 -22.51
N GLU A 238 -40.16 19.60 -22.47
CA GLU A 238 -41.33 19.31 -21.60
C GLU A 238 -41.87 17.87 -21.73
N ASP A 239 -41.76 17.27 -22.92
CA ASP A 239 -42.26 15.92 -23.22
C ASP A 239 -41.19 14.81 -23.13
N THR A 240 -39.91 15.16 -22.95
CA THR A 240 -38.77 14.23 -23.04
C THR A 240 -37.99 14.07 -21.74
N GLU A 241 -38.26 14.93 -20.74
CA GLU A 241 -37.68 14.90 -19.40
C GLU A 241 -37.91 13.55 -18.68
N ARG A 242 -38.89 12.76 -19.13
CA ARG A 242 -39.23 11.42 -18.62
C ARG A 242 -38.62 10.26 -19.44
N VAL A 243 -37.88 10.57 -20.50
CA VAL A 243 -37.41 9.58 -21.49
C VAL A 243 -35.88 9.55 -21.57
N ARG A 244 -35.21 10.67 -21.26
CA ARG A 244 -33.75 10.83 -21.36
C ARG A 244 -33.25 11.89 -20.39
N VAL A 245 -32.53 11.49 -19.36
CA VAL A 245 -31.76 12.42 -18.53
C VAL A 245 -30.36 11.85 -18.44
N TYR A 246 -29.35 12.59 -18.90
CA TYR A 246 -27.95 12.19 -18.76
C TYR A 246 -27.24 13.32 -18.05
N THR A 247 -26.78 13.06 -16.83
CA THR A 247 -26.32 14.14 -15.95
C THR A 247 -24.82 14.18 -15.76
N SER A 248 -24.07 13.20 -16.27
CA SER A 248 -22.60 13.28 -16.24
C SER A 248 -22.05 14.41 -17.10
N GLU A 249 -20.85 14.87 -16.76
CA GLU A 249 -20.21 16.04 -17.38
C GLU A 249 -20.13 15.98 -18.91
N ASN A 250 -19.67 14.85 -19.47
CA ASN A 250 -19.58 14.67 -20.92
C ASN A 250 -20.95 14.82 -21.62
N HIS A 251 -21.99 14.19 -21.08
CA HIS A 251 -23.34 14.22 -21.63
C HIS A 251 -23.96 15.63 -21.57
N VAL A 252 -23.86 16.31 -20.43
CA VAL A 252 -24.35 17.70 -20.29
C VAL A 252 -23.69 18.60 -21.35
N LEU A 253 -22.38 18.48 -21.52
CA LEU A 253 -21.64 19.27 -22.50
C LEU A 253 -22.03 18.95 -23.95
N MET A 254 -22.17 17.66 -24.31
CA MET A 254 -22.56 17.24 -25.66
C MET A 254 -23.99 17.68 -26.02
N TRP A 255 -24.93 17.56 -25.09
CA TRP A 255 -26.31 17.99 -25.30
C TRP A 255 -26.44 19.50 -25.43
N LEU A 256 -25.84 20.27 -24.51
CA LEU A 256 -25.88 21.74 -24.59
C LEU A 256 -25.20 22.25 -25.87
N SER A 257 -24.08 21.64 -26.27
CA SER A 257 -23.37 21.96 -27.52
C SER A 257 -24.24 21.71 -28.75
N THR A 258 -24.82 20.50 -28.85
CA THR A 258 -25.66 20.08 -29.97
C THR A 258 -26.92 20.95 -30.09
N SER A 259 -27.63 21.16 -28.98
CA SER A 259 -28.87 21.95 -28.96
C SER A 259 -28.63 23.40 -29.37
N TRP A 260 -27.52 24.01 -28.91
CA TRP A 260 -27.16 25.37 -29.29
C TRP A 260 -26.87 25.49 -30.80
N LEU A 261 -26.06 24.58 -31.34
CA LEU A 261 -25.68 24.62 -32.76
C LEU A 261 -26.86 24.35 -33.69
N LEU A 262 -27.76 23.42 -33.34
CA LEU A 262 -29.00 23.18 -34.10
C LEU A 262 -29.93 24.39 -34.10
N TRP A 263 -29.99 25.15 -33.01
CA TRP A 263 -30.70 26.41 -33.00
C TRP A 263 -30.05 27.43 -33.96
N GLU A 264 -28.73 27.60 -33.93
CA GLU A 264 -28.05 28.57 -34.79
C GLU A 264 -28.04 28.18 -36.28
N MET A 265 -28.01 26.89 -36.58
CA MET A 265 -28.01 26.35 -37.95
C MET A 265 -29.43 26.30 -38.52
N GLU A 266 -30.37 25.69 -37.78
CA GLU A 266 -31.69 25.30 -38.29
C GLU A 266 -32.86 26.02 -37.61
N GLY A 267 -32.61 26.81 -36.57
CA GLY A 267 -33.66 27.51 -35.82
C GLY A 267 -34.52 26.60 -34.93
N TRP A 268 -34.01 25.42 -34.56
CA TRP A 268 -34.75 24.47 -33.72
C TRP A 268 -34.96 25.02 -32.30
N ASN A 269 -36.17 24.83 -31.78
CA ASN A 269 -36.55 25.28 -30.44
C ASN A 269 -36.61 24.08 -29.49
N ILE A 270 -35.43 23.65 -29.04
CA ILE A 270 -35.20 22.44 -28.23
C ILE A 270 -34.46 22.79 -26.93
N GLY A 271 -34.55 21.90 -25.93
CA GLY A 271 -33.97 22.03 -24.59
C GLY A 271 -34.46 23.26 -23.81
N GLY A 272 -35.75 23.57 -23.90
CA GLY A 272 -36.36 24.76 -23.28
C GLY A 272 -36.18 26.05 -24.10
N GLY A 273 -35.61 25.94 -25.30
CA GLY A 273 -35.46 27.03 -26.26
C GLY A 273 -34.15 27.82 -26.12
N PRO A 274 -33.86 28.70 -27.10
CA PRO A 274 -32.53 29.26 -27.27
C PRO A 274 -32.05 30.14 -26.12
N GLN A 275 -32.97 30.87 -25.46
CA GLN A 275 -32.61 31.68 -24.32
C GLN A 275 -32.13 30.81 -23.15
N LYS A 276 -32.90 29.75 -22.84
CA LYS A 276 -32.60 28.84 -21.73
C LYS A 276 -31.32 28.03 -21.98
N ILE A 277 -31.14 27.52 -23.21
CA ILE A 277 -29.89 26.84 -23.60
C ILE A 277 -28.69 27.77 -23.51
N LYS A 278 -28.81 29.04 -23.93
CA LYS A 278 -27.72 30.01 -23.81
C LYS A 278 -27.33 30.24 -22.34
N GLU A 279 -28.32 30.47 -21.48
CA GLU A 279 -28.11 30.67 -20.04
C GLU A 279 -27.40 29.45 -19.40
N ARG A 280 -27.88 28.25 -19.69
CA ARG A 280 -27.29 26.97 -19.26
C ARG A 280 -25.84 26.81 -19.74
N LEU A 281 -25.60 26.95 -21.03
CA LEU A 281 -24.30 26.70 -21.65
C LEU A 281 -23.24 27.71 -21.20
N ILE A 282 -23.56 29.00 -21.14
CA ILE A 282 -22.62 30.01 -20.64
C ILE A 282 -22.27 29.72 -19.19
N ARG A 283 -23.29 29.51 -18.33
CA ARG A 283 -23.05 29.23 -16.91
C ARG A 283 -22.19 27.98 -16.71
N TYR A 284 -22.47 26.93 -17.47
CA TYR A 284 -21.71 25.69 -17.43
C TYR A 284 -20.24 25.91 -17.82
N LEU A 285 -19.98 26.57 -18.97
CA LEU A 285 -18.63 26.85 -19.43
C LEU A 285 -17.86 27.80 -18.52
N GLU A 286 -18.52 28.76 -17.87
CA GLU A 286 -17.90 29.63 -16.86
C GLU A 286 -17.40 28.84 -15.65
N VAL A 287 -18.19 27.88 -15.17
CA VAL A 287 -17.78 27.00 -14.07
C VAL A 287 -16.59 26.14 -14.50
N LYS A 288 -16.62 25.54 -15.69
CA LYS A 288 -15.48 24.75 -16.20
C LYS A 288 -14.23 25.59 -16.41
N LYS A 289 -14.38 26.84 -16.85
CA LYS A 289 -13.26 27.78 -16.96
C LYS A 289 -12.65 28.13 -15.60
N ARG A 290 -13.47 28.21 -14.55
CA ARG A 290 -13.03 28.63 -13.22
C ARG A 290 -12.45 27.49 -12.39
N TYR A 291 -13.04 26.29 -12.49
CA TYR A 291 -12.75 25.16 -11.62
C TYR A 291 -12.15 23.96 -12.37
N GLY A 292 -12.06 24.02 -13.70
CA GLY A 292 -11.59 22.92 -14.52
C GLY A 292 -12.69 21.94 -14.85
N VAL A 293 -12.30 20.84 -15.49
CA VAL A 293 -13.19 19.77 -15.95
C VAL A 293 -13.12 18.62 -14.94
N TYR A 294 -14.28 18.10 -14.49
CA TYR A 294 -14.37 17.12 -13.42
C TYR A 294 -13.97 15.70 -13.90
N GLU A 295 -14.31 15.34 -15.13
CA GLU A 295 -13.83 14.17 -15.87
C GLU A 295 -12.44 14.43 -16.50
N SER A 296 -11.66 15.38 -15.94
CA SER A 296 -10.27 15.59 -16.34
C SER A 296 -9.48 14.29 -16.26
N THR A 297 -8.55 14.14 -17.22
CA THR A 297 -7.72 12.96 -17.45
C THR A 297 -8.49 11.66 -17.76
N SER A 298 -9.79 11.74 -18.07
CA SER A 298 -10.58 10.61 -18.58
C SER A 298 -10.25 10.23 -20.02
N ASN A 299 -9.38 9.25 -20.23
CA ASN A 299 -9.08 8.76 -21.58
C ASN A 299 -10.32 8.11 -22.25
N THR A 300 -11.33 7.74 -21.47
CA THR A 300 -12.60 7.18 -21.96
C THR A 300 -13.48 8.25 -22.61
N TYR A 301 -13.66 9.39 -21.95
CA TYR A 301 -14.71 10.37 -22.30
C TYR A 301 -14.19 11.65 -22.95
N SER A 302 -12.91 11.97 -22.79
CA SER A 302 -12.34 13.25 -23.26
C SER A 302 -12.51 13.52 -24.74
N GLY A 303 -12.42 12.49 -25.59
CA GLY A 303 -12.59 12.66 -27.03
C GLY A 303 -13.95 13.22 -27.43
N PHE A 304 -15.01 12.84 -26.69
CA PHE A 304 -16.36 13.34 -26.87
C PHE A 304 -16.49 14.79 -26.40
N SER A 305 -16.04 15.08 -25.17
CA SER A 305 -16.11 16.40 -24.55
C SER A 305 -15.30 17.45 -25.35
N ILE A 306 -14.09 17.10 -25.79
CA ILE A 306 -13.27 17.96 -26.64
C ILE A 306 -13.98 18.20 -27.98
N SER A 307 -14.54 17.18 -28.62
CA SER A 307 -15.27 17.33 -29.88
C SER A 307 -16.45 18.31 -29.75
N ALA A 308 -17.23 18.22 -28.66
CA ALA A 308 -18.34 19.14 -28.38
C ALA A 308 -17.88 20.60 -28.20
N LEU A 309 -16.77 20.82 -27.50
CA LEU A 309 -16.17 22.16 -27.32
C LEU A 309 -15.63 22.73 -28.63
N LEU A 310 -14.99 21.90 -29.46
CA LEU A 310 -14.45 22.34 -30.74
C LEU A 310 -15.55 22.67 -31.74
N ASN A 311 -16.67 21.93 -31.73
CA ASN A 311 -17.84 22.28 -32.54
C ASN A 311 -18.40 23.66 -32.16
N LEU A 312 -18.52 23.94 -30.86
CA LEU A 312 -18.92 25.28 -30.39
C LEU A 312 -17.90 26.34 -30.80
N TYR A 313 -16.60 26.09 -30.60
CA TYR A 313 -15.56 27.05 -30.94
C TYR A 313 -15.53 27.36 -32.45
N ASP A 314 -15.63 26.34 -33.30
CA ASP A 314 -15.51 26.51 -34.74
C ASP A 314 -16.77 27.16 -35.35
N TYR A 315 -17.97 26.74 -34.92
CA TYR A 315 -19.22 27.06 -35.62
C TYR A 315 -20.23 27.93 -34.86
N ALA A 316 -20.07 28.14 -33.55
CA ALA A 316 -21.00 29.03 -32.85
C ALA A 316 -20.89 30.46 -33.40
N LYS A 317 -22.05 31.06 -33.71
CA LYS A 317 -22.16 32.47 -34.17
C LYS A 317 -22.09 33.42 -32.98
N ASP A 318 -22.54 32.98 -31.81
CA ASP A 318 -22.39 33.73 -30.56
C ASP A 318 -20.93 33.75 -30.08
N GLN A 319 -20.39 34.97 -30.00
CA GLN A 319 -18.98 35.20 -29.70
C GLN A 319 -18.61 34.80 -28.26
N GLU A 320 -19.51 34.95 -27.30
CA GLU A 320 -19.26 34.64 -25.89
C GLU A 320 -19.14 33.13 -25.70
N ILE A 321 -20.08 32.36 -26.26
CA ILE A 321 -20.02 30.89 -26.24
C ILE A 321 -18.77 30.39 -26.96
N LYS A 322 -18.46 30.94 -28.14
CA LYS A 322 -17.26 30.60 -28.89
C LYS A 322 -15.98 30.82 -28.06
N GLU A 323 -15.84 31.98 -27.42
CA GLU A 323 -14.66 32.30 -26.61
C GLU A 323 -14.56 31.44 -25.35
N LEU A 324 -15.66 31.17 -24.66
CA LEU A 324 -15.71 30.30 -23.49
C LEU A 324 -15.38 28.85 -23.84
N ALA A 325 -15.99 28.31 -24.91
CA ALA A 325 -15.72 26.96 -25.38
C ALA A 325 -14.24 26.77 -25.75
N GLY A 326 -13.64 27.75 -26.44
CA GLY A 326 -12.21 27.73 -26.74
C GLY A 326 -11.33 27.74 -25.49
N GLN A 327 -11.67 28.54 -24.48
CA GLN A 327 -10.93 28.58 -23.21
C GLN A 327 -11.02 27.26 -22.45
N VAL A 328 -12.21 26.67 -22.36
CA VAL A 328 -12.41 25.38 -21.69
C VAL A 328 -11.70 24.24 -22.45
N ALA A 329 -11.73 24.26 -23.79
CA ALA A 329 -10.98 23.30 -24.60
C ALA A 329 -9.47 23.38 -24.34
N LEU A 330 -8.92 24.60 -24.21
CA LEU A 330 -7.51 24.79 -23.87
C LEU A 330 -7.17 24.31 -22.46
N ILE A 331 -8.05 24.49 -21.48
CA ILE A 331 -7.87 23.93 -20.12
C ILE A 331 -7.79 22.40 -20.20
N PHE A 332 -8.76 21.77 -20.87
CA PHE A 332 -8.81 20.32 -21.03
C PHE A 332 -7.51 19.79 -21.70
N LEU A 333 -7.11 20.40 -22.82
CA LEU A 333 -5.90 19.99 -23.55
C LEU A 333 -4.62 20.19 -22.72
N ASN A 334 -4.57 21.21 -21.85
CA ASN A 334 -3.45 21.40 -20.93
C ASN A 334 -3.41 20.31 -19.84
N ASP A 335 -4.57 19.88 -19.33
CA ASP A 335 -4.63 18.77 -18.36
C ASP A 335 -4.13 17.46 -18.99
N ILE A 336 -4.45 17.20 -20.26
CA ILE A 336 -3.89 16.06 -21.02
C ILE A 336 -2.38 16.23 -21.22
N ALA A 337 -1.95 17.42 -21.63
CA ALA A 337 -0.54 17.70 -21.86
C ALA A 337 0.29 17.50 -20.58
N MET A 338 -0.23 17.94 -19.43
CA MET A 338 0.41 17.80 -18.13
C MET A 338 0.80 16.35 -17.81
N VAL A 339 -0.08 15.40 -18.15
CA VAL A 339 0.09 13.96 -17.85
C VAL A 339 0.73 13.15 -18.99
N THR A 340 1.41 13.84 -19.91
CA THR A 340 2.08 13.23 -21.06
C THR A 340 3.59 13.25 -20.89
N ASN A 341 4.25 12.10 -20.95
CA ASN A 341 5.71 11.98 -20.84
C ASN A 341 6.45 12.41 -22.11
N ASP A 342 7.79 12.40 -22.09
CA ASP A 342 8.61 12.93 -23.20
C ASP A 342 8.61 12.04 -24.45
N LEU A 343 8.03 10.83 -24.39
CA LEU A 343 7.71 10.02 -25.57
C LEU A 343 6.37 10.40 -26.21
N GLY A 344 5.56 11.20 -25.51
CA GLY A 344 4.18 11.47 -25.87
C GLY A 344 3.20 10.40 -25.37
N ALA A 345 3.64 9.51 -24.47
CA ALA A 345 2.79 8.54 -23.81
C ALA A 345 2.03 9.24 -22.67
N ALA A 346 0.70 9.15 -22.68
CA ALA A 346 -0.15 9.93 -21.81
C ALA A 346 -1.13 9.05 -21.02
N THR A 347 -0.97 8.95 -19.69
CA THR A 347 -1.97 8.33 -18.80
C THR A 347 -1.77 8.85 -17.39
N ALA A 348 -2.85 9.01 -16.62
CA ALA A 348 -2.78 9.48 -15.23
C ALA A 348 -3.84 8.81 -14.37
N ALA A 349 -3.84 9.11 -13.07
CA ALA A 349 -5.01 8.92 -12.24
C ALA A 349 -6.24 9.56 -12.92
N ASP A 350 -7.37 8.86 -12.90
CA ASP A 350 -8.54 9.14 -13.72
C ASP A 350 -9.80 9.07 -12.87
N SER A 351 -10.61 10.13 -12.90
CA SER A 351 -11.87 10.18 -12.15
C SER A 351 -13.00 9.41 -12.84
N ARG A 352 -12.88 9.10 -14.14
CA ARG A 352 -13.85 8.29 -14.89
C ARG A 352 -13.21 7.44 -15.99
N ALA A 353 -13.11 6.15 -15.72
CA ALA A 353 -12.53 5.13 -16.56
C ALA A 353 -13.25 3.78 -16.46
N TYR A 354 -12.99 2.93 -17.45
CA TYR A 354 -13.32 1.51 -17.41
C TYR A 354 -12.06 0.65 -17.49
N GLY A 355 -12.17 -0.60 -17.07
CA GLY A 355 -11.04 -1.53 -17.05
C GLY A 355 -10.38 -1.73 -18.42
N TRP A 356 -11.14 -1.65 -19.51
CA TRP A 356 -10.59 -1.78 -20.87
C TRP A 356 -9.68 -0.60 -21.26
N SER A 357 -9.89 0.60 -20.70
CA SER A 357 -9.02 1.76 -20.90
C SER A 357 -7.63 1.54 -20.33
N TYR A 358 -7.50 0.61 -19.38
CA TYR A 358 -6.25 0.22 -18.72
C TYR A 358 -5.74 -1.18 -19.10
N GLY A 359 -6.57 -1.98 -19.80
CA GLY A 359 -6.19 -3.32 -20.29
C GLY A 359 -5.15 -3.28 -21.42
N GLY A 360 -5.13 -2.19 -22.21
CA GLY A 360 -4.08 -1.89 -23.16
C GLY A 360 -2.87 -1.29 -22.46
N VAL A 361 -2.02 -2.11 -21.84
CA VAL A 361 -0.86 -1.64 -21.03
C VAL A 361 0.13 -0.70 -21.73
N ASN A 362 0.07 -0.55 -23.06
CA ASN A 362 0.86 0.43 -23.80
C ASN A 362 0.05 1.70 -24.02
N THR A 363 0.47 2.76 -23.33
CA THR A 363 -0.19 4.08 -23.28
C THR A 363 -0.14 4.85 -24.59
N MET A 364 0.76 4.51 -25.52
CA MET A 364 0.85 5.18 -26.83
C MET A 364 -0.36 4.91 -27.75
N LYS A 365 -1.20 3.94 -27.40
CA LYS A 365 -2.39 3.55 -28.19
C LYS A 365 -3.67 4.26 -27.77
N ASN A 366 -3.58 5.23 -26.88
CA ASN A 366 -4.74 5.94 -26.38
C ASN A 366 -4.94 7.31 -27.04
N SER A 367 -6.14 7.88 -26.86
CA SER A 367 -6.54 9.11 -27.53
C SER A 367 -5.71 10.32 -27.10
N PHE A 368 -5.28 10.36 -25.83
CA PHE A 368 -4.43 11.42 -25.29
C PHE A 368 -3.10 11.54 -26.01
N SER A 369 -2.44 10.40 -26.22
CA SER A 369 -1.17 10.36 -26.94
C SER A 369 -1.32 10.87 -28.37
N GLU A 370 -2.45 10.60 -29.03
CA GLU A 370 -2.76 11.11 -30.36
C GLU A 370 -3.00 12.63 -30.39
N TYR A 371 -3.79 13.17 -29.45
CA TYR A 371 -3.95 14.63 -29.32
C TYR A 371 -2.59 15.31 -29.13
N MET A 372 -1.73 14.76 -28.27
CA MET A 372 -0.41 15.32 -28.03
C MET A 372 0.53 15.17 -29.22
N ALA A 373 0.44 14.09 -29.99
CA ALA A 373 1.19 13.95 -31.23
C ALA A 373 0.88 15.09 -32.21
N LEU A 374 -0.38 15.50 -32.33
CA LEU A 374 -0.75 16.67 -33.13
C LEU A 374 -0.31 17.98 -32.49
N VAL A 375 -0.51 18.18 -31.18
CA VAL A 375 -0.19 19.44 -30.49
C VAL A 375 1.31 19.71 -30.40
N THR A 376 2.10 18.72 -29.98
CA THR A 376 3.52 18.89 -29.63
C THR A 376 4.47 18.22 -30.63
N GLY A 377 4.00 17.18 -31.33
CA GLY A 377 4.85 16.29 -32.13
C GLY A 377 5.41 15.09 -31.37
N MET A 378 5.16 14.99 -30.06
CA MET A 378 5.49 13.83 -29.23
C MET A 378 4.31 12.86 -29.21
N GLY A 379 4.54 11.58 -29.48
CA GLY A 379 3.50 10.56 -29.46
C GLY A 379 3.54 9.62 -30.67
N PRO A 380 2.46 8.86 -30.91
CA PRO A 380 2.39 7.89 -31.99
C PRO A 380 2.56 8.55 -33.36
N GLN A 381 3.31 7.89 -34.22
CA GLN A 381 3.45 8.31 -35.62
C GLN A 381 2.27 7.84 -36.48
N VAL A 382 1.55 6.80 -36.04
CA VAL A 382 0.38 6.27 -36.72
C VAL A 382 -0.82 6.48 -35.80
N PHE A 383 -1.80 7.22 -36.31
CA PHE A 383 -3.05 7.50 -35.60
C PHE A 383 -4.02 6.35 -35.82
N THR A 384 -4.67 5.94 -34.75
CA THR A 384 -5.63 4.84 -34.72
C THR A 384 -7.06 5.32 -34.44
N ALA A 385 -7.23 6.53 -33.90
CA ALA A 385 -8.56 7.11 -33.71
C ALA A 385 -9.15 7.61 -35.05
N GLY A 386 -10.47 7.43 -35.20
CA GLY A 386 -11.27 7.90 -36.34
C GLY A 386 -11.82 9.32 -36.13
N ASN A 387 -13.11 9.52 -36.33
CA ASN A 387 -13.76 10.84 -36.39
C ASN A 387 -13.41 11.89 -35.30
N HIS A 388 -13.08 11.53 -34.06
CA HIS A 388 -12.76 12.53 -33.02
C HIS A 388 -11.42 13.23 -33.24
N ILE A 389 -10.39 12.51 -33.70
CA ILE A 389 -9.12 13.13 -34.04
C ILE A 389 -9.26 13.92 -35.37
N ASP A 390 -10.18 13.53 -36.26
CA ASP A 390 -10.51 14.30 -37.46
C ASP A 390 -11.12 15.68 -37.11
N ILE A 391 -12.02 15.74 -36.12
CA ILE A 391 -12.55 17.01 -35.60
C ILE A 391 -11.40 17.88 -35.07
N PHE A 392 -10.47 17.29 -34.32
CA PHE A 392 -9.32 18.03 -33.80
C PHE A 392 -8.32 18.46 -34.88
N ALA A 393 -8.13 17.65 -35.92
CA ALA A 393 -7.26 17.98 -37.05
C ALA A 393 -7.84 19.10 -37.93
N THR A 394 -9.16 19.28 -37.94
CA THR A 394 -9.86 20.29 -38.74
C THR A 394 -10.21 21.57 -37.98
N THR A 395 -9.95 21.62 -36.66
CA THR A 395 -10.30 22.79 -35.86
C THR A 395 -9.46 24.03 -36.15
N SER A 396 -10.10 25.19 -36.02
CA SER A 396 -9.45 26.50 -36.11
C SER A 396 -8.81 26.94 -34.79
N LEU A 397 -9.01 26.22 -33.67
CA LEU A 397 -8.47 26.57 -32.35
C LEU A 397 -6.95 26.73 -32.36
N ASP A 398 -6.46 27.79 -31.71
CA ASP A 398 -5.03 28.03 -31.53
C ASP A 398 -4.52 27.31 -30.26
N VAL A 399 -3.98 26.10 -30.45
CA VAL A 399 -3.43 25.27 -29.36
C VAL A 399 -1.94 25.54 -29.08
N SER A 400 -1.37 26.63 -29.61
CA SER A 400 0.05 26.93 -29.44
C SER A 400 0.45 27.16 -27.98
N SER A 401 -0.48 27.62 -27.14
CA SER A 401 -0.29 27.76 -25.70
C SER A 401 -0.13 26.40 -25.01
N VAL A 402 -0.90 25.39 -25.41
CA VAL A 402 -0.79 24.01 -24.89
C VAL A 402 0.57 23.42 -25.23
N ALA A 403 1.00 23.59 -26.49
CA ALA A 403 2.32 23.14 -26.92
C ALA A 403 3.44 23.83 -26.14
N TYR A 404 3.35 25.15 -25.93
CA TYR A 404 4.30 25.90 -25.12
C TYR A 404 4.30 25.42 -23.66
N ASN A 405 3.12 25.25 -23.05
CA ASN A 405 3.02 24.77 -21.67
C ASN A 405 3.69 23.40 -21.53
N ARG A 406 3.46 22.49 -22.48
CA ARG A 406 4.07 21.15 -22.43
C ARG A 406 5.57 21.14 -22.70
N LEU A 407 6.00 21.83 -23.74
CA LEU A 407 7.37 21.71 -24.26
C LEU A 407 8.36 22.62 -23.53
N GLU A 408 7.88 23.71 -22.91
CA GLU A 408 8.74 24.70 -22.26
C GLU A 408 8.50 24.75 -20.75
N LYS A 409 7.26 25.07 -20.32
CA LYS A 409 6.94 25.24 -18.89
C LYS A 409 7.01 23.93 -18.09
N LEU A 410 6.49 22.86 -18.67
CA LEU A 410 6.51 21.51 -18.11
C LEU A 410 7.62 20.70 -18.77
N SER A 411 8.82 21.26 -18.94
CA SER A 411 9.99 20.52 -19.43
C SER A 411 10.87 20.07 -18.27
N GLY A 412 11.62 18.96 -18.45
CA GLY A 412 12.50 18.43 -17.42
C GLY A 412 11.78 17.71 -16.28
N GLU A 413 12.30 17.82 -15.06
CA GLU A 413 11.71 17.24 -13.85
C GLU A 413 10.51 18.08 -13.40
N VAL A 414 9.33 17.47 -13.41
CA VAL A 414 8.08 18.06 -12.95
C VAL A 414 7.68 17.37 -11.64
N ASN A 415 7.38 18.16 -10.62
CA ASN A 415 6.81 17.68 -9.36
C ASN A 415 5.78 18.70 -8.86
N ILE A 416 4.51 18.47 -9.21
CA ILE A 416 3.42 19.42 -8.98
C ILE A 416 2.22 18.76 -8.31
N SER A 417 1.42 19.59 -7.63
CA SER A 417 0.13 19.22 -7.06
C SER A 417 -0.96 20.10 -7.66
N TYR A 418 -1.93 19.50 -8.36
CA TYR A 418 -2.98 20.19 -9.11
C TYR A 418 -4.35 19.90 -8.52
N TYR A 419 -5.02 20.95 -8.04
CA TYR A 419 -6.40 20.87 -7.57
C TYR A 419 -7.39 21.10 -8.73
N SER A 420 -8.34 20.19 -8.90
CA SER A 420 -9.36 20.23 -9.95
C SER A 420 -10.76 20.10 -9.35
N GLY A 421 -11.69 20.95 -9.79
CA GLY A 421 -13.07 20.99 -9.33
C GLY A 421 -13.35 22.04 -8.25
N HIS A 422 -14.54 21.97 -7.66
CA HIS A 422 -14.94 22.75 -6.50
C HIS A 422 -15.46 21.82 -5.38
N PRO A 423 -15.43 22.26 -4.11
CA PRO A 423 -16.05 21.53 -3.01
C PRO A 423 -17.55 21.38 -3.22
N ILE A 424 -18.12 20.22 -2.89
CA ILE A 424 -19.56 19.99 -3.04
C ILE A 424 -20.41 20.86 -2.12
N ASN A 425 -19.93 21.20 -0.93
CA ASN A 425 -20.63 22.13 -0.03
C ASN A 425 -20.73 23.59 -0.56
N GLU A 426 -20.03 23.94 -1.65
CA GLU A 426 -20.13 25.26 -2.30
C GLU A 426 -21.16 25.29 -3.45
N VAL A 427 -21.87 24.19 -3.70
CA VAL A 427 -22.76 23.97 -4.86
C VAL A 427 -23.80 25.07 -5.06
N ASP A 428 -24.37 25.61 -3.99
CA ASP A 428 -25.32 26.74 -4.03
C ASP A 428 -24.71 28.00 -4.64
N SER A 429 -23.47 28.30 -4.25
CA SER A 429 -22.75 29.46 -4.73
C SER A 429 -22.22 29.25 -6.16
N VAL A 430 -21.79 28.01 -6.46
CA VAL A 430 -21.25 27.64 -7.77
C VAL A 430 -22.33 27.66 -8.84
N TRP A 431 -23.56 27.24 -8.52
CA TRP A 431 -24.69 27.21 -9.46
C TRP A 431 -25.74 28.29 -9.21
N ALA A 432 -25.38 29.32 -8.43
CA ALA A 432 -26.27 30.45 -8.13
C ALA A 432 -26.88 31.05 -9.41
N GLY A 433 -28.18 31.36 -9.33
CA GLY A 433 -28.95 31.96 -10.43
C GLY A 433 -29.63 30.98 -11.38
N LEU A 434 -29.37 29.69 -11.26
CA LEU A 434 -30.10 28.63 -11.96
C LEU A 434 -31.37 28.24 -11.20
N ASP A 435 -32.34 27.65 -11.90
CA ASP A 435 -33.48 27.02 -11.24
C ASP A 435 -33.07 25.67 -10.61
N LEU A 436 -33.96 25.13 -9.78
CA LEU A 436 -33.72 23.91 -9.01
C LEU A 436 -33.31 22.73 -9.91
N GLN A 437 -33.99 22.57 -11.05
CA GLN A 437 -33.69 21.53 -12.04
C GLN A 437 -32.25 21.62 -12.54
N ASP A 438 -31.85 22.80 -13.04
CA ASP A 438 -30.52 23.01 -13.61
C ASP A 438 -29.43 22.90 -12.55
N LYS A 439 -29.68 23.39 -11.32
CA LYS A 439 -28.78 23.22 -10.17
C LYS A 439 -28.51 21.74 -9.93
N ILE A 440 -29.55 20.92 -9.80
CA ILE A 440 -29.41 19.48 -9.49
C ILE A 440 -28.64 18.76 -10.59
N ILE A 441 -29.03 18.97 -11.84
CA ILE A 441 -28.40 18.31 -13.00
C ILE A 441 -26.92 18.68 -13.13
N PHE A 442 -26.57 19.97 -12.97
CA PHE A 442 -25.18 20.38 -13.05
C PHE A 442 -24.36 19.93 -11.84
N SER A 443 -24.98 19.75 -10.68
CA SER A 443 -24.35 19.16 -9.51
C SER A 443 -24.09 17.66 -9.71
N GLN A 444 -25.03 16.94 -10.32
CA GLN A 444 -24.85 15.55 -10.73
C GLN A 444 -23.74 15.38 -11.77
N SER A 445 -23.44 16.42 -12.56
CA SER A 445 -22.28 16.42 -13.46
C SER A 445 -20.93 16.37 -12.73
N ALA A 446 -20.91 16.73 -11.43
CA ALA A 446 -19.79 16.55 -10.52
C ALA A 446 -19.78 15.18 -9.82
N GLY A 447 -20.68 14.26 -10.20
CA GLY A 447 -20.85 12.96 -9.57
C GLY A 447 -21.79 12.97 -8.35
N ALA A 448 -22.42 14.10 -8.02
CA ALA A 448 -23.28 14.22 -6.85
C ALA A 448 -24.68 13.62 -7.09
N TYR A 449 -24.77 12.31 -7.34
CA TYR A 449 -26.02 11.64 -7.70
C TYR A 449 -27.00 11.46 -6.54
N ALA A 450 -26.48 11.22 -5.34
CA ALA A 450 -27.24 11.04 -4.10
C ALA A 450 -26.47 11.62 -2.90
N HIS A 451 -25.73 12.70 -3.13
CA HIS A 451 -24.89 13.30 -2.09
C HIS A 451 -25.75 13.93 -0.98
N PRO A 452 -25.45 13.73 0.32
CA PRO A 452 -26.27 14.24 1.43
C PRO A 452 -26.59 15.74 1.35
N GLU A 453 -25.62 16.56 0.94
CA GLU A 453 -25.77 18.02 0.75
C GLU A 453 -26.84 18.45 -0.27
N LEU A 454 -27.32 17.54 -1.14
CA LEU A 454 -28.28 17.85 -2.19
C LEU A 454 -29.59 17.06 -2.05
N LEU A 455 -29.71 16.28 -0.97
CA LEU A 455 -30.75 15.26 -0.87
C LEU A 455 -32.15 15.88 -0.77
N ASP A 456 -32.30 16.96 0.00
CA ASP A 456 -33.57 17.65 0.16
C ASP A 456 -34.05 18.27 -1.17
N GLU A 457 -33.16 18.93 -1.92
CA GLU A 457 -33.47 19.49 -3.23
C GLU A 457 -33.77 18.42 -4.28
N MET A 458 -33.04 17.30 -4.25
CA MET A 458 -33.32 16.16 -5.11
C MET A 458 -34.71 15.59 -4.82
N LEU A 459 -35.05 15.38 -3.55
CA LEU A 459 -36.37 14.90 -3.16
C LEU A 459 -37.46 15.90 -3.59
N GLU A 460 -37.24 17.21 -3.42
CA GLU A 460 -38.17 18.24 -3.89
C GLU A 460 -38.41 18.17 -5.40
N TYR A 461 -37.34 18.03 -6.19
CA TYR A 461 -37.39 17.96 -7.65
C TYR A 461 -38.02 16.66 -8.17
N TYR A 462 -37.70 15.51 -7.58
CA TYR A 462 -38.18 14.21 -8.06
C TYR A 462 -39.57 13.81 -7.54
N LEU A 463 -40.03 14.40 -6.43
CA LEU A 463 -41.36 14.14 -5.86
C LEU A 463 -42.44 15.11 -6.37
N THR A 464 -42.12 16.08 -7.22
CA THR A 464 -43.12 16.99 -7.81
C THR A 464 -43.99 16.27 -8.88
N PRO A 465 -45.33 16.47 -8.93
CA PRO A 465 -46.22 15.72 -9.83
C PRO A 465 -45.96 15.89 -11.34
N VAL A 466 -45.21 16.92 -11.74
CA VAL A 466 -44.85 17.22 -13.13
C VAL A 466 -43.58 16.46 -13.56
N ALA A 467 -42.62 16.29 -12.65
CA ALA A 467 -41.37 15.52 -12.84
C ALA A 467 -41.53 14.04 -12.43
N GLY A 468 -42.79 13.56 -12.37
CA GLY A 468 -43.19 12.37 -11.65
C GLY A 468 -42.30 11.14 -11.83
N LEU A 469 -41.76 10.68 -10.70
CA LEU A 469 -41.58 9.28 -10.27
C LEU A 469 -40.79 8.31 -11.16
N ASN A 470 -40.35 8.70 -12.36
CA ASN A 470 -39.59 7.84 -13.26
C ASN A 470 -38.07 8.02 -13.11
N PHE A 471 -37.58 9.21 -12.78
CA PHE A 471 -36.15 9.50 -12.85
C PHE A 471 -35.32 8.85 -11.74
N PHE A 472 -35.78 8.86 -10.47
CA PHE A 472 -34.99 8.27 -9.37
C PHE A 472 -34.77 6.76 -9.54
N PHE A 473 -35.66 6.12 -10.32
CA PHE A 473 -35.64 4.70 -10.59
C PHE A 473 -34.99 4.40 -11.95
N GLU A 474 -35.27 5.14 -13.04
CA GLU A 474 -34.84 4.72 -14.38
C GLU A 474 -33.35 4.83 -14.70
N ASP A 475 -32.58 5.82 -14.21
CA ASP A 475 -31.14 5.87 -14.55
C ASP A 475 -30.30 4.91 -13.72
N ILE A 476 -30.72 4.66 -12.46
CA ILE A 476 -30.20 3.48 -11.79
C ILE A 476 -30.66 2.26 -12.60
N ILE A 477 -31.94 2.04 -12.92
CA ILE A 477 -32.46 0.84 -13.63
C ILE A 477 -31.89 0.60 -15.06
N VAL A 478 -31.58 1.63 -15.85
CA VAL A 478 -31.28 1.52 -17.30
C VAL A 478 -29.78 1.48 -17.58
N GLU A 479 -28.97 2.14 -16.76
CA GLU A 479 -27.54 1.81 -16.68
C GLU A 479 -27.34 0.47 -15.96
N SER A 480 -28.30 0.04 -15.10
CA SER A 480 -28.14 -1.14 -14.24
C SER A 480 -28.70 -2.50 -14.70
N ASN A 481 -29.62 -2.55 -15.69
CA ASN A 481 -30.49 -3.70 -15.91
C ASN A 481 -31.28 -4.18 -14.64
N LEU A 482 -31.43 -3.38 -13.58
CA LEU A 482 -32.14 -3.73 -12.32
C LEU A 482 -33.65 -3.45 -12.39
N ALA A 483 -34.33 -3.95 -13.43
CA ALA A 483 -35.76 -3.67 -13.61
C ALA A 483 -36.69 -4.29 -12.54
N ASP A 484 -36.21 -5.20 -11.67
CA ASP A 484 -37.06 -5.88 -10.69
C ASP A 484 -36.74 -5.53 -9.20
N ASP A 485 -35.55 -5.02 -8.86
CA ASP A 485 -35.10 -4.95 -7.45
C ASP A 485 -34.99 -3.52 -6.87
N LEU A 486 -35.22 -2.47 -7.67
CA LEU A 486 -34.85 -1.10 -7.26
C LEU A 486 -35.86 -0.32 -6.41
N VAL A 487 -37.09 -0.83 -6.28
CA VAL A 487 -38.13 -0.21 -5.41
C VAL A 487 -37.74 -0.30 -3.92
N ASP A 488 -36.74 -1.12 -3.61
CA ASP A 488 -36.28 -1.42 -2.26
C ASP A 488 -35.07 -0.55 -1.79
N MET A 489 -34.36 0.16 -2.68
CA MET A 489 -33.16 0.95 -2.31
C MET A 489 -33.45 2.34 -1.72
N SER A 490 -34.62 2.94 -1.95
CA SER A 490 -34.87 4.34 -1.55
C SER A 490 -34.92 4.55 -0.04
N GLY A 491 -35.12 3.49 0.76
CA GLY A 491 -35.07 3.55 2.22
C GLY A 491 -33.66 3.51 2.81
N VAL A 492 -32.68 2.95 2.08
CA VAL A 492 -31.29 2.76 2.56
C VAL A 492 -30.37 3.90 2.09
N LEU A 493 -30.68 4.53 0.94
CA LEU A 493 -29.96 5.70 0.40
C LEU A 493 -30.15 7.00 1.20
N LEU A 494 -31.01 6.99 2.22
CA LEU A 494 -31.35 8.16 3.04
C LEU A 494 -30.77 8.08 4.46
N THR A 495 -29.87 7.13 4.74
CA THR A 495 -29.26 6.92 6.05
C THR A 495 -27.75 7.14 6.02
N GLU A 496 -27.17 7.60 7.14
CA GLU A 496 -25.73 7.86 7.32
C GLU A 496 -24.85 6.64 6.96
N THR A 497 -25.38 5.42 7.10
CA THR A 497 -24.73 4.15 6.74
C THR A 497 -24.47 3.95 5.23
N SER A 498 -25.08 4.75 4.35
CA SER A 498 -24.88 4.69 2.89
C SER A 498 -23.85 5.68 2.36
N ALA A 499 -23.31 6.55 3.22
CA ALA A 499 -22.38 7.61 2.84
C ALA A 499 -21.15 7.10 2.06
N PRO A 500 -20.51 5.96 2.39
CA PRO A 500 -19.38 5.45 1.62
C PRO A 500 -19.69 5.08 0.16
N PHE A 501 -20.96 4.93 -0.22
CA PHE A 501 -21.37 4.78 -1.62
C PHE A 501 -21.71 6.13 -2.26
N THR A 502 -22.45 6.97 -1.56
CA THR A 502 -23.00 8.20 -2.14
C THR A 502 -21.97 9.32 -2.26
N THR A 503 -21.05 9.46 -1.29
CA THR A 503 -20.04 10.53 -1.28
C THR A 503 -18.84 10.22 -2.18
N SER A 504 -18.50 8.95 -2.35
CA SER A 504 -17.38 8.52 -3.20
C SER A 504 -17.68 8.60 -4.70
N SER A 505 -18.94 8.81 -5.07
CA SER A 505 -19.36 9.01 -6.46
C SER A 505 -18.97 10.39 -7.03
N ILE A 506 -18.60 11.33 -6.15
CA ILE A 506 -18.09 12.64 -6.54
C ILE A 506 -16.82 12.48 -7.39
N ILE A 507 -16.73 13.28 -8.45
CA ILE A 507 -15.59 13.35 -9.40
C ILE A 507 -14.95 14.76 -9.44
N SER A 508 -15.43 15.65 -8.57
CA SER A 508 -14.90 16.99 -8.31
C SER A 508 -13.93 16.97 -7.12
N GLU A 509 -13.43 18.14 -6.72
CA GLU A 509 -12.65 18.39 -5.49
C GLU A 509 -11.42 17.51 -5.27
N LYS A 510 -10.75 17.12 -6.36
CA LYS A 510 -9.61 16.20 -6.34
C LYS A 510 -8.27 16.92 -6.39
N THR A 511 -7.29 16.36 -5.69
CA THR A 511 -5.89 16.84 -5.72
C THR A 511 -5.01 15.78 -6.39
N LEU A 512 -4.51 16.08 -7.58
CA LEU A 512 -3.59 15.24 -8.35
C LEU A 512 -2.15 15.61 -8.04
N ASP A 513 -1.39 14.70 -7.45
CA ASP A 513 0.06 14.82 -7.38
C ASP A 513 0.69 14.14 -8.59
N LEU A 514 1.60 14.84 -9.26
CA LEU A 514 2.27 14.39 -10.47
C LEU A 514 3.77 14.57 -10.34
N TYR A 515 4.50 13.47 -10.45
CA TYR A 515 5.93 13.45 -10.70
C TYR A 515 6.20 12.94 -12.12
N ARG A 516 7.09 13.63 -12.85
CA ARG A 516 7.48 13.22 -14.20
C ARG A 516 8.90 13.65 -14.49
N HIS A 517 9.70 12.76 -15.06
CA HIS A 517 11.05 13.08 -15.52
C HIS A 517 11.42 12.23 -16.72
N GLY A 518 11.56 12.85 -17.90
CA GLY A 518 11.83 12.12 -19.13
C GLY A 518 10.67 11.17 -19.49
N VAL A 519 10.99 9.88 -19.55
CA VAL A 519 10.08 8.80 -19.95
C VAL A 519 9.27 8.20 -18.79
N VAL A 520 9.53 8.61 -17.55
CA VAL A 520 8.80 8.08 -16.38
C VAL A 520 7.83 9.09 -15.80
N GLN A 521 6.73 8.59 -15.28
CA GLN A 521 5.67 9.37 -14.65
C GLN A 521 5.05 8.59 -13.51
N LEU A 522 4.72 9.27 -12.42
CA LEU A 522 3.91 8.76 -11.32
C LEU A 522 2.85 9.81 -10.98
N SER A 523 1.59 9.40 -10.97
CA SER A 523 0.49 10.28 -10.65
C SER A 523 -0.54 9.61 -9.76
N SER A 524 -1.05 10.34 -8.76
CA SER A 524 -2.08 9.83 -7.85
C SER A 524 -2.99 10.92 -7.31
N TYR A 525 -4.25 10.56 -7.07
CA TYR A 525 -5.17 11.40 -6.30
C TYR A 525 -4.95 11.17 -4.81
N GLN A 526 -4.62 12.24 -4.07
CA GLN A 526 -4.27 12.13 -2.65
C GLN A 526 -5.54 11.93 -1.79
N ASP A 527 -5.59 10.84 -1.03
CA ASP A 527 -6.69 10.44 -0.12
C ASP A 527 -8.12 10.63 -0.70
N TYR A 528 -8.25 10.39 -2.01
CA TYR A 528 -9.48 10.65 -2.73
C TYR A 528 -10.56 9.63 -2.42
N HIS A 529 -11.52 10.02 -1.56
CA HIS A 529 -12.58 9.15 -1.03
C HIS A 529 -12.03 7.81 -0.51
N ALA A 530 -10.86 7.86 0.14
CA ALA A 530 -10.15 6.66 0.55
C ALA A 530 -10.99 5.77 1.48
N GLY A 531 -10.95 4.46 1.25
CA GLY A 531 -11.74 3.45 1.95
C GLY A 531 -13.18 3.30 1.46
N ASN A 532 -13.74 4.31 0.80
CA ASN A 532 -15.11 4.28 0.29
C ASN A 532 -15.22 3.51 -1.04
N ALA A 533 -16.44 3.31 -1.52
CA ALA A 533 -16.71 2.54 -2.73
C ALA A 533 -15.96 3.11 -3.95
N GLY A 534 -15.29 2.24 -4.69
CA GLY A 534 -14.65 2.61 -5.95
C GLY A 534 -15.68 2.62 -7.07
N TRP A 535 -15.81 3.73 -7.79
CA TRP A 535 -16.70 3.80 -8.95
C TRP A 535 -15.91 3.55 -10.23
N GLN A 536 -16.12 4.36 -11.27
CA GLN A 536 -15.29 4.40 -12.47
C GLN A 536 -13.94 5.10 -12.22
N GLN A 537 -13.35 4.97 -11.04
CA GLN A 537 -12.19 5.78 -10.65
C GLN A 537 -10.91 4.94 -10.64
N GLN A 538 -9.83 5.48 -11.22
CA GLN A 538 -8.48 4.95 -11.15
C GLN A 538 -7.57 5.91 -10.37
N PRO A 539 -7.31 5.63 -9.08
CA PRO A 539 -6.79 6.62 -8.15
C PRO A 539 -5.27 6.86 -8.28
N TRP A 540 -4.51 5.95 -8.91
CA TRP A 540 -3.11 6.16 -9.25
C TRP A 540 -2.65 5.36 -10.47
N VAL A 541 -1.55 5.79 -11.07
CA VAL A 541 -0.83 5.05 -12.13
C VAL A 541 0.64 5.49 -12.17
N ALA A 542 1.52 4.53 -12.43
CA ALA A 542 2.91 4.76 -12.79
C ALA A 542 3.14 4.38 -14.25
N THR A 543 4.07 5.05 -14.92
CA THR A 543 4.59 4.63 -16.22
C THR A 543 6.10 4.60 -16.20
N THR A 544 6.64 3.58 -16.85
CA THR A 544 8.03 3.56 -17.30
C THR A 544 7.99 3.46 -18.81
N GLY A 545 8.59 4.39 -19.55
CA GLY A 545 8.52 4.36 -21.01
C GLY A 545 7.09 4.54 -21.54
N THR A 546 6.52 3.48 -22.10
CA THR A 546 5.15 3.45 -22.63
C THR A 546 4.23 2.54 -21.84
N LEU A 547 4.79 1.74 -20.93
CA LEU A 547 4.06 0.75 -20.15
C LEU A 547 3.54 1.33 -18.83
N GLN A 548 2.28 1.06 -18.54
CA GLN A 548 1.64 1.47 -17.28
C GLN A 548 1.63 0.36 -16.23
N VAL A 549 1.67 0.77 -14.97
CA VAL A 549 1.59 -0.08 -13.78
C VAL A 549 0.59 0.56 -12.81
N THR A 550 -0.34 -0.24 -12.30
CA THR A 550 -1.39 0.22 -11.37
C THR A 550 -2.05 -0.94 -10.65
N THR A 551 -2.76 -0.66 -9.55
CA THR A 551 -3.57 -1.64 -8.81
C THR A 551 -5.07 -1.38 -8.94
N ARG A 552 -5.86 -2.45 -8.82
CA ARG A 552 -7.34 -2.40 -8.81
C ARG A 552 -7.92 -3.37 -7.77
N SER A 553 -8.71 -2.87 -6.83
CA SER A 553 -9.42 -3.69 -5.83
C SER A 553 -10.64 -4.37 -6.44
N GLY A 554 -10.94 -5.60 -6.03
CA GLY A 554 -12.16 -6.32 -6.42
C GLY A 554 -11.90 -7.66 -7.13
N ALA A 555 -12.97 -8.43 -7.31
CA ALA A 555 -12.90 -9.76 -7.90
C ALA A 555 -12.40 -9.75 -9.36
N GLY A 556 -11.85 -10.88 -9.81
CA GLY A 556 -11.44 -11.03 -11.21
C GLY A 556 -10.23 -10.15 -11.57
N ASN A 557 -10.38 -9.34 -12.62
CA ASN A 557 -9.36 -8.35 -13.05
C ASN A 557 -9.52 -7.00 -12.32
N GLY A 558 -10.05 -7.02 -11.09
CA GLY A 558 -10.45 -5.86 -10.30
C GLY A 558 -11.81 -5.26 -10.70
N GLY A 559 -12.42 -4.54 -9.75
CA GLY A 559 -13.72 -3.90 -9.87
C GLY A 559 -14.87 -4.71 -9.25
N TRP A 560 -16.08 -4.17 -9.40
CA TRP A 560 -17.35 -4.82 -9.02
C TRP A 560 -18.41 -4.50 -10.08
N LYS A 561 -19.58 -5.14 -9.97
CA LYS A 561 -20.71 -4.83 -10.84
C LYS A 561 -21.72 -3.95 -10.13
N ALA A 562 -21.76 -2.67 -10.51
CA ALA A 562 -22.89 -1.82 -10.19
C ALA A 562 -23.82 -1.82 -11.40
N GLY A 563 -24.96 -2.50 -11.26
CA GLY A 563 -25.94 -2.49 -12.32
C GLY A 563 -25.47 -3.12 -13.64
N GLY A 564 -24.80 -4.27 -13.57
CA GLY A 564 -24.31 -4.92 -14.78
C GLY A 564 -23.26 -4.12 -15.58
N GLN A 565 -22.83 -2.94 -15.11
CA GLN A 565 -21.61 -2.28 -15.57
C GLN A 565 -20.44 -2.68 -14.68
N ASN A 566 -19.27 -2.85 -15.29
CA ASN A 566 -18.04 -3.16 -14.56
C ASN A 566 -17.38 -1.86 -14.08
N MET A 567 -17.32 -1.68 -12.77
CA MET A 567 -16.63 -0.58 -12.10
C MET A 567 -15.12 -0.85 -11.98
N MET A 568 -14.34 0.17 -11.62
CA MET A 568 -12.87 0.07 -11.63
C MET A 568 -12.29 -0.59 -10.39
N ASN A 569 -12.81 -0.23 -9.22
CA ASN A 569 -12.33 -0.63 -7.89
C ASN A 569 -13.54 -0.98 -7.01
N THR A 570 -13.46 -1.97 -6.12
CA THR A 570 -14.50 -2.15 -5.08
C THR A 570 -14.41 -1.06 -4.02
N ASN A 571 -13.20 -0.75 -3.57
CA ASN A 571 -12.91 0.36 -2.66
C ASN A 571 -11.66 1.15 -3.09
N LEU A 572 -11.65 2.45 -2.80
CA LEU A 572 -10.54 3.33 -3.13
C LEU A 572 -9.42 3.25 -2.07
N PRO A 573 -8.15 3.35 -2.47
CA PRO A 573 -7.02 3.33 -1.55
C PRO A 573 -6.77 4.71 -0.91
N TYR A 574 -6.13 4.69 0.25
CA TYR A 574 -5.42 5.82 0.83
C TYR A 574 -4.10 5.97 0.06
N ILE A 575 -3.84 7.14 -0.52
CA ILE A 575 -2.62 7.36 -1.31
C ILE A 575 -1.89 8.63 -0.89
N LYS A 576 -0.61 8.46 -0.55
CA LYS A 576 0.35 9.53 -0.30
C LYS A 576 1.49 9.40 -1.28
N GLN A 577 1.78 10.48 -1.98
CA GLN A 577 2.88 10.57 -2.92
C GLN A 577 3.87 11.65 -2.47
N ASN A 578 5.17 11.34 -2.60
CA ASN A 578 6.24 12.32 -2.48
C ASN A 578 7.20 12.11 -3.65
N LYS A 579 7.15 13.04 -4.61
CA LYS A 579 7.90 12.95 -5.86
C LYS A 579 7.67 11.59 -6.55
N ASN A 580 8.74 10.83 -6.72
CA ASN A 580 8.80 9.59 -7.46
C ASN A 580 8.39 8.36 -6.64
N VAL A 581 7.95 8.54 -5.39
CA VAL A 581 7.53 7.48 -4.48
C VAL A 581 6.07 7.68 -4.10
N ALA A 582 5.25 6.63 -4.14
CA ALA A 582 3.91 6.64 -3.55
C ALA A 582 3.68 5.41 -2.66
N LEU A 583 2.98 5.64 -1.55
CA LEU A 583 2.45 4.64 -0.62
C LEU A 583 0.95 4.53 -0.86
N VAL A 584 0.46 3.34 -1.16
CA VAL A 584 -0.92 3.06 -1.57
C VAL A 584 -1.48 1.97 -0.67
N LEU A 585 -2.47 2.32 0.16
CA LEU A 585 -3.03 1.41 1.15
C LEU A 585 -4.49 1.13 0.82
N TYR A 586 -4.85 -0.14 0.66
CA TYR A 586 -6.24 -0.54 0.51
C TYR A 586 -6.77 -1.04 1.85
N LYS A 587 -7.79 -0.35 2.36
CA LYS A 587 -8.56 -0.73 3.54
C LYS A 587 -10.00 -0.27 3.32
N PRO A 588 -10.98 -1.16 3.11
CA PRO A 588 -12.36 -0.75 2.87
C PRO A 588 -13.00 -0.22 4.17
N ALA A 589 -13.88 0.77 4.03
CA ALA A 589 -14.71 1.26 5.14
C ALA A 589 -15.61 0.12 5.66
N MET A 590 -15.81 0.05 6.99
CA MET A 590 -16.56 -1.04 7.62
C MET A 590 -18.01 -1.12 7.14
N GLU A 591 -18.61 0.02 6.80
CA GLU A 591 -20.00 0.11 6.35
C GLU A 591 -20.21 -0.58 5.00
N LEU A 592 -19.18 -0.60 4.13
CA LEU A 592 -19.20 -1.39 2.90
C LEU A 592 -19.34 -2.89 3.21
N ARG A 593 -18.73 -3.34 4.32
CA ARG A 593 -18.82 -4.73 4.79
C ARG A 593 -20.19 -5.08 5.37
N PHE A 594 -20.78 -4.15 6.11
CA PHE A 594 -22.14 -4.33 6.64
C PHE A 594 -23.16 -4.50 5.52
N MET A 595 -23.06 -3.69 4.45
CA MET A 595 -24.00 -3.77 3.33
C MET A 595 -23.87 -5.05 2.50
N ASP A 596 -22.66 -5.58 2.31
CA ASP A 596 -22.41 -6.88 1.66
C ASP A 596 -23.02 -8.06 2.47
N GLY A 597 -22.92 -8.01 3.80
CA GLY A 597 -23.58 -8.98 4.69
C GLY A 597 -25.11 -8.95 4.59
N VAL A 598 -25.70 -7.77 4.38
CA VAL A 598 -27.14 -7.62 4.13
C VAL A 598 -27.52 -8.15 2.73
N GLY A 599 -26.73 -7.83 1.70
CA GLY A 599 -26.94 -8.29 0.32
C GLY A 599 -26.97 -9.81 0.22
N ASN A 600 -25.96 -10.48 0.79
CA ASN A 600 -25.85 -11.94 0.85
C ASN A 600 -27.01 -12.63 1.59
N ALA A 601 -27.69 -11.92 2.49
CA ALA A 601 -28.79 -12.48 3.29
C ALA A 601 -30.17 -12.29 2.67
N THR A 602 -30.33 -11.39 1.69
CA THR A 602 -31.65 -10.92 1.28
C THR A 602 -31.87 -10.86 -0.23
N ASP A 603 -30.86 -11.15 -1.07
CA ASP A 603 -30.87 -10.91 -2.53
C ASP A 603 -31.23 -9.44 -2.89
N PHE A 604 -31.28 -8.54 -1.88
CA PHE A 604 -31.81 -7.18 -1.93
C PHE A 604 -30.88 -6.20 -2.64
N LEU A 605 -29.59 -6.55 -2.69
CA LEU A 605 -28.55 -5.84 -3.41
C LEU A 605 -27.64 -6.91 -4.02
N PRO A 606 -27.52 -7.03 -5.36
CA PRO A 606 -26.56 -7.91 -6.01
C PRO A 606 -25.15 -7.29 -5.92
N ILE A 607 -24.75 -6.96 -4.71
CA ILE A 607 -23.43 -6.50 -4.32
C ILE A 607 -22.70 -7.74 -3.80
N ASP A 608 -22.41 -8.65 -4.72
CA ASP A 608 -21.28 -9.55 -4.53
C ASP A 608 -20.03 -8.65 -4.69
N ASP A 609 -19.01 -8.74 -3.83
CA ASP A 609 -17.60 -8.32 -4.08
C ASP A 609 -16.97 -7.35 -3.06
N PHE A 610 -17.58 -6.98 -1.92
CA PHE A 610 -16.97 -5.97 -1.03
C PHE A 610 -16.22 -6.52 0.20
N VAL A 611 -16.59 -7.70 0.72
CA VAL A 611 -16.12 -8.10 2.07
C VAL A 611 -14.74 -8.74 2.14
N THR A 612 -14.18 -9.29 1.07
CA THR A 612 -12.82 -9.91 1.12
C THR A 612 -12.16 -10.02 -0.25
N GLU A 613 -12.25 -8.98 -1.08
CA GLU A 613 -11.76 -9.08 -2.46
C GLU A 613 -10.34 -8.58 -2.65
N SER A 614 -9.67 -9.19 -3.61
CA SER A 614 -8.24 -9.03 -3.79
C SER A 614 -7.86 -7.70 -4.44
N VAL A 615 -6.67 -7.17 -4.13
CA VAL A 615 -6.08 -6.08 -4.91
C VAL A 615 -5.19 -6.69 -5.99
N ASN A 616 -5.53 -6.39 -7.24
CA ASN A 616 -4.89 -6.93 -8.42
C ASN A 616 -3.89 -5.93 -9.01
N LEU A 617 -2.64 -6.36 -9.20
CA LEU A 617 -1.60 -5.55 -9.84
C LEU A 617 -1.56 -5.78 -11.35
N THR A 618 -1.67 -4.71 -12.13
CA THR A 618 -1.34 -4.70 -13.56
C THR A 618 0.17 -4.66 -13.73
N TRP A 619 0.78 -5.82 -14.04
CA TRP A 619 2.23 -5.97 -14.21
C TRP A 619 2.56 -6.71 -15.52
N PRO A 620 2.81 -6.01 -16.63
CA PRO A 620 3.07 -6.62 -17.94
C PRO A 620 4.52 -7.13 -18.06
N ALA A 621 4.87 -8.14 -17.26
CA ALA A 621 6.23 -8.68 -17.14
C ALA A 621 6.88 -9.03 -18.50
N ASP A 622 6.09 -9.56 -19.43
CA ASP A 622 6.53 -10.00 -20.76
C ASP A 622 6.84 -8.85 -21.74
N LYS A 623 6.47 -7.61 -21.39
CA LYS A 623 6.66 -6.43 -22.24
C LYS A 623 7.80 -5.53 -21.79
N PHE A 624 8.28 -5.69 -20.57
CA PHE A 624 9.45 -4.97 -20.10
C PHE A 624 10.72 -5.49 -20.77
N ASP A 625 11.72 -4.62 -20.91
CA ASP A 625 13.04 -5.02 -21.42
C ASP A 625 13.75 -5.95 -20.43
N GLU A 626 13.52 -5.72 -19.13
CA GLU A 626 14.17 -6.43 -18.04
C GLU A 626 13.28 -6.38 -16.79
N THR A 627 13.22 -7.48 -16.04
CA THR A 627 12.47 -7.57 -14.78
C THR A 627 13.28 -8.30 -13.71
N SER A 628 13.15 -7.88 -12.46
CA SER A 628 13.74 -8.55 -11.30
C SER A 628 12.78 -8.52 -10.11
N SER A 629 13.09 -9.25 -9.04
CA SER A 629 12.33 -9.22 -7.79
C SER A 629 13.26 -9.41 -6.60
N PHE A 630 12.99 -8.68 -5.52
CA PHE A 630 13.69 -8.82 -4.24
C PHE A 630 12.67 -8.69 -3.11
N ASN A 631 12.51 -9.75 -2.30
CA ASN A 631 11.43 -9.86 -1.33
C ASN A 631 10.05 -9.56 -1.97
N ASN A 632 9.35 -8.59 -1.39
CA ASN A 632 8.07 -8.09 -1.87
C ASN A 632 8.20 -6.97 -2.90
N TRP A 633 9.40 -6.61 -3.35
CA TRP A 633 9.58 -5.67 -4.46
C TRP A 633 9.67 -6.39 -5.80
N LEU A 634 8.93 -5.88 -6.78
CA LEU A 634 9.07 -6.16 -8.20
C LEU A 634 9.76 -4.98 -8.87
N PHE A 635 10.65 -5.25 -9.81
CA PHE A 635 11.41 -4.25 -10.56
C PHE A 635 11.25 -4.49 -12.05
N ALA A 636 11.13 -3.41 -12.82
CA ALA A 636 11.09 -3.47 -14.27
C ALA A 636 11.77 -2.27 -14.93
N ARG A 637 12.30 -2.50 -16.13
CA ARG A 637 12.90 -1.50 -17.01
C ARG A 637 12.21 -1.49 -18.38
N GLU A 638 11.98 -0.30 -18.92
CA GLU A 638 11.65 -0.09 -20.33
C GLU A 638 12.50 1.09 -20.84
N GLY A 639 13.42 0.80 -21.77
CA GLY A 639 14.40 1.77 -22.25
C GLY A 639 15.20 2.38 -21.10
N GLU A 640 15.12 3.70 -20.97
CA GLU A 640 15.79 4.47 -19.91
C GLU A 640 14.95 4.61 -18.63
N GLY A 641 13.71 4.10 -18.62
CA GLY A 641 12.80 4.20 -17.48
C GLY A 641 12.82 2.97 -16.59
N TYR A 642 12.67 3.18 -15.29
CA TYR A 642 12.61 2.16 -14.24
C TYR A 642 11.33 2.31 -13.40
N VAL A 643 10.75 1.19 -12.99
CA VAL A 643 9.63 1.15 -12.05
C VAL A 643 9.84 0.01 -11.05
N ALA A 644 9.50 0.27 -9.79
CA ALA A 644 9.45 -0.73 -8.75
C ALA A 644 8.09 -0.70 -8.06
N VAL A 645 7.54 -1.87 -7.71
CA VAL A 645 6.30 -2.00 -6.94
C VAL A 645 6.53 -2.92 -5.76
N TYR A 646 6.24 -2.43 -4.55
CA TYR A 646 6.09 -3.27 -3.37
C TYR A 646 4.69 -3.88 -3.40
N ARG A 647 4.63 -5.21 -3.39
CA ARG A 647 3.41 -6.00 -3.32
C ARG A 647 3.20 -6.47 -1.87
N HIS A 648 1.97 -6.34 -1.39
CA HIS A 648 1.59 -6.75 -0.03
C HIS A 648 1.92 -8.23 0.24
N CYS A 649 1.69 -9.08 -0.75
CA CYS A 649 1.96 -10.51 -0.74
C CYS A 649 2.57 -10.96 -2.08
N GLN A 650 3.04 -12.21 -2.15
CA GLN A 650 3.60 -12.79 -3.38
C GLN A 650 2.59 -13.61 -4.20
N ASP A 651 1.35 -13.70 -3.73
CA ASP A 651 0.31 -14.55 -4.33
C ASP A 651 -0.06 -14.09 -5.73
N LYS A 652 -0.44 -15.07 -6.54
CA LYS A 652 -0.94 -14.86 -7.89
C LYS A 652 -2.26 -15.59 -8.09
N LYS A 653 -3.18 -14.96 -8.81
CA LYS A 653 -4.43 -15.58 -9.25
C LYS A 653 -4.51 -15.55 -10.76
N THR A 654 -5.11 -16.61 -11.31
CA THR A 654 -5.38 -16.74 -12.74
C THR A 654 -6.82 -16.38 -13.03
N PHE A 655 -7.01 -15.48 -13.98
CA PHE A 655 -8.32 -14.99 -14.41
C PHE A 655 -8.52 -15.25 -15.91
N ILE A 656 -9.77 -15.34 -16.31
CA ILE A 656 -10.15 -15.39 -17.73
C ILE A 656 -10.70 -14.02 -18.10
N ASP A 657 -9.97 -13.28 -18.91
CA ASP A 657 -10.40 -12.01 -19.45
C ASP A 657 -10.57 -12.12 -20.97
N HIS A 658 -11.79 -11.86 -21.47
CA HIS A 658 -12.15 -11.99 -22.88
C HIS A 658 -11.67 -13.32 -23.54
N GLY A 659 -11.73 -14.42 -22.80
CA GLY A 659 -11.31 -15.75 -23.27
C GLY A 659 -9.80 -15.99 -23.27
N LYS A 660 -8.99 -15.05 -22.74
CA LYS A 660 -7.56 -15.23 -22.49
C LYS A 660 -7.31 -15.45 -21.01
N THR A 661 -6.42 -16.40 -20.71
CA THR A 661 -5.92 -16.62 -19.37
C THR A 661 -4.88 -15.55 -19.04
N ILE A 662 -5.11 -14.82 -17.96
CA ILE A 662 -4.21 -13.78 -17.43
C ILE A 662 -3.85 -14.17 -16.00
N GLU A 663 -2.58 -14.08 -15.64
CA GLU A 663 -2.10 -14.26 -14.27
C GLU A 663 -1.75 -12.89 -13.69
N LEU A 664 -2.32 -12.55 -12.53
CA LEU A 664 -2.09 -11.28 -11.84
C LEU A 664 -1.61 -11.53 -10.42
N PHE A 665 -0.77 -10.63 -9.90
CA PHE A 665 -0.52 -10.60 -8.45
C PHE A 665 -1.79 -10.12 -7.76
N SER A 666 -2.26 -10.89 -6.79
CA SER A 666 -3.60 -10.76 -6.22
C SER A 666 -3.59 -11.22 -4.77
N CYS A 667 -3.60 -10.27 -3.84
CA CYS A 667 -3.56 -10.54 -2.40
C CYS A 667 -4.95 -10.48 -1.79
N ASN A 668 -5.27 -11.42 -0.89
CA ASN A 668 -6.61 -11.56 -0.32
C ASN A 668 -6.63 -11.26 1.18
N ASP A 669 -6.24 -10.03 1.53
CA ASP A 669 -6.24 -9.53 2.90
C ASP A 669 -7.13 -8.29 3.03
N ASP A 670 -7.68 -8.09 4.23
CA ASP A 670 -8.53 -6.96 4.61
C ASP A 670 -7.83 -5.61 4.51
N GLU A 671 -6.52 -5.61 4.74
CA GLU A 671 -5.65 -4.43 4.67
C GLU A 671 -4.42 -4.78 3.84
N GLN A 672 -4.13 -3.96 2.84
CA GLN A 672 -3.04 -4.24 1.90
C GLN A 672 -2.13 -3.04 1.69
N VAL A 673 -0.84 -3.25 1.90
CA VAL A 673 0.20 -2.25 1.73
C VAL A 673 0.87 -2.42 0.37
N TRP A 674 0.73 -1.41 -0.48
CA TRP A 674 1.42 -1.32 -1.76
C TRP A 674 2.29 -0.07 -1.77
N ALA A 675 3.37 -0.10 -2.53
CA ALA A 675 4.18 1.09 -2.78
C ALA A 675 4.70 1.06 -4.21
N THR A 676 4.97 2.22 -4.78
CA THR A 676 5.59 2.33 -6.10
C THR A 676 6.71 3.35 -6.08
N VAL A 677 7.79 3.05 -6.80
CA VAL A 677 8.90 3.98 -7.06
C VAL A 677 9.14 4.03 -8.55
N VAL A 678 9.27 5.24 -9.11
CA VAL A 678 9.71 5.42 -10.50
C VAL A 678 11.10 6.04 -10.54
N GLY A 679 11.89 5.67 -11.54
CA GLY A 679 13.25 6.15 -11.73
C GLY A 679 13.64 6.12 -13.20
N ASN A 680 14.78 6.69 -13.55
CA ASN A 680 15.32 6.58 -14.91
C ASN A 680 16.86 6.65 -14.87
N THR A 681 17.49 6.51 -16.02
CA THR A 681 18.96 6.59 -16.17
C THR A 681 19.55 7.90 -15.61
N GLN A 682 18.80 9.01 -15.67
CA GLN A 682 19.30 10.30 -15.17
C GLN A 682 19.22 10.41 -13.64
N THR A 683 18.24 9.77 -13.00
CA THR A 683 18.06 9.82 -11.54
C THR A 683 18.84 8.73 -10.82
N HIS A 684 19.03 7.56 -11.44
CA HIS A 684 19.62 6.39 -10.79
C HIS A 684 20.84 5.81 -11.53
N GLY A 685 21.28 6.39 -12.66
CA GLY A 685 22.37 5.86 -13.46
C GLY A 685 21.93 4.63 -14.26
N ASP A 686 21.97 3.45 -13.65
CA ASP A 686 21.58 2.19 -14.28
C ASP A 686 20.51 1.45 -13.46
N PHE A 687 19.99 0.37 -14.03
CA PHE A 687 18.91 -0.40 -13.42
C PHE A 687 19.36 -1.14 -12.16
N SER A 688 20.62 -1.59 -12.10
CA SER A 688 21.19 -2.22 -10.91
C SER A 688 21.24 -1.25 -9.73
N ASN A 689 21.66 -0.01 -9.95
CA ASN A 689 21.63 1.05 -8.94
C ASN A 689 20.21 1.40 -8.49
N PHE A 690 19.23 1.39 -9.40
CA PHE A 690 17.82 1.56 -9.04
C PHE A 690 17.31 0.42 -8.13
N ILE A 691 17.59 -0.84 -8.50
CA ILE A 691 17.27 -2.01 -7.68
C ILE A 691 17.95 -1.90 -6.31
N PHE A 692 19.23 -1.55 -6.27
CA PHE A 692 19.98 -1.38 -5.03
C PHE A 692 19.31 -0.32 -4.14
N THR A 693 19.09 0.89 -4.64
CA THR A 693 18.47 1.99 -3.87
C THR A 693 17.11 1.61 -3.31
N VAL A 694 16.24 0.98 -4.11
CA VAL A 694 14.89 0.61 -3.67
C VAL A 694 14.90 -0.64 -2.78
N SER A 695 15.85 -1.56 -2.95
CA SER A 695 15.99 -2.74 -2.08
C SER A 695 16.34 -2.40 -0.63
N GLN A 696 16.88 -1.20 -0.39
CA GLN A 696 17.12 -0.65 0.94
C GLN A 696 15.86 -0.08 1.60
N ALA A 697 14.70 -0.18 0.95
CA ALA A 697 13.44 0.32 1.49
C ALA A 697 13.12 -0.31 2.85
N LYS A 698 12.71 0.53 3.80
CA LYS A 698 12.17 0.08 5.08
C LYS A 698 10.68 0.32 5.06
N ILE A 699 9.91 -0.77 5.10
CA ILE A 699 8.45 -0.72 5.22
C ILE A 699 8.11 -1.32 6.57
N GLN A 700 7.38 -0.58 7.39
CA GLN A 700 6.95 -1.02 8.71
C GLN A 700 5.48 -0.69 8.90
N SER A 701 4.69 -1.72 9.19
CA SER A 701 3.30 -1.58 9.61
C SER A 701 3.16 -2.10 11.03
N LYS A 702 2.66 -1.27 11.95
CA LYS A 702 2.59 -1.60 13.38
C LYS A 702 1.38 -0.97 14.06
N TRP A 703 0.82 -1.67 15.03
CA TRP A 703 -0.07 -1.09 16.02
C TRP A 703 0.76 -0.41 17.12
N ARG A 704 0.45 0.85 17.45
CA ARG A 704 1.01 1.57 18.59
C ARG A 704 -0.09 2.18 19.45
N TRP A 705 0.10 2.22 20.77
CA TRP A 705 -0.77 3.00 21.65
C TRP A 705 -0.40 4.48 21.58
N SER A 706 -1.30 5.34 21.11
CA SER A 706 -1.13 6.80 21.16
C SER A 706 -1.60 7.32 22.52
N TRP A 707 -0.66 7.80 23.34
CA TRP A 707 -1.00 8.43 24.62
C TRP A 707 -1.67 9.79 24.48
N ALA A 708 -1.44 10.49 23.36
CA ALA A 708 -2.08 11.76 23.06
C ALA A 708 -3.57 11.56 22.78
N ASP A 709 -3.88 10.55 21.97
CA ASP A 709 -5.23 10.28 21.48
C ASP A 709 -5.95 9.20 22.30
N LYS A 710 -5.24 8.60 23.27
CA LYS A 710 -5.71 7.54 24.19
C LYS A 710 -6.33 6.32 23.49
N ARG A 711 -5.76 5.92 22.36
CA ARG A 711 -6.24 4.80 21.52
C ARG A 711 -5.13 4.09 20.78
N HIS A 712 -5.43 2.92 20.24
CA HIS A 712 -4.52 2.21 19.33
C HIS A 712 -4.53 2.90 17.98
N VAL A 713 -3.35 3.09 17.41
CA VAL A 713 -3.12 3.72 16.12
C VAL A 713 -2.30 2.73 15.33
N TRP A 714 -2.80 2.29 14.19
CA TRP A 714 -1.95 1.60 13.24
C TRP A 714 -1.14 2.64 12.50
N GLU A 715 0.10 2.31 12.21
CA GLU A 715 1.01 3.16 11.49
C GLU A 715 1.73 2.32 10.44
N THR A 716 1.62 2.71 9.17
CA THR A 716 2.45 2.18 8.08
C THR A 716 3.40 3.27 7.63
N THR A 717 4.70 2.98 7.67
CA THR A 717 5.78 3.87 7.24
C THR A 717 6.59 3.23 6.13
N LEU A 718 7.00 4.04 5.15
CA LEU A 718 7.85 3.68 4.03
C LEU A 718 9.01 4.67 3.98
N GLU A 719 10.24 4.19 4.17
CA GLU A 719 11.47 4.92 3.88
C GLU A 719 12.14 4.30 2.64
N VAL A 720 12.18 5.02 1.51
CA VAL A 720 12.82 4.55 0.27
C VAL A 720 13.28 5.73 -0.58
N ASP A 721 14.41 5.58 -1.28
CA ASP A 721 14.97 6.60 -2.18
C ASP A 721 15.09 8.00 -1.53
N GLY A 722 15.48 8.01 -0.24
CA GLY A 722 15.58 9.22 0.58
C GLY A 722 14.25 9.98 0.77
N LYS A 723 13.13 9.28 0.68
CA LYS A 723 11.77 9.77 1.00
C LYS A 723 11.22 8.96 2.15
N THR A 724 10.42 9.63 2.97
CA THR A 724 9.69 8.99 4.07
C THR A 724 8.23 9.36 3.91
N LEU A 725 7.39 8.34 3.79
CA LEU A 725 5.94 8.45 3.69
C LEU A 725 5.35 7.65 4.85
N GLY A 726 4.25 8.13 5.42
CA GLY A 726 3.60 7.42 6.52
C GLY A 726 2.10 7.65 6.56
N TYR A 727 1.36 6.59 6.82
CA TYR A 727 -0.03 6.65 7.21
C TYR A 727 -0.17 6.23 8.65
N SER A 728 -1.07 6.90 9.35
CA SER A 728 -1.55 6.43 10.64
C SER A 728 -3.05 6.53 10.66
N TRP A 729 -3.73 5.42 10.97
CA TRP A 729 -5.15 5.45 11.30
C TRP A 729 -5.33 5.18 12.77
N GLU A 730 -6.22 5.97 13.35
CA GLU A 730 -6.76 5.67 14.66
C GLU A 730 -7.71 4.49 14.51
N ALA A 731 -7.55 3.46 15.34
CA ALA A 731 -8.52 2.39 15.42
C ALA A 731 -9.39 2.58 16.64
N ASN A 732 -10.70 2.45 16.43
CA ASN A 732 -11.56 1.98 17.49
C ASN A 732 -11.23 0.50 17.74
N VAL A 733 -11.39 0.03 18.97
CA VAL A 733 -11.08 -1.37 19.35
C VAL A 733 -11.89 -2.38 18.51
N ASP A 734 -12.94 -1.93 17.86
CA ASP A 734 -13.82 -2.70 16.97
C ASP A 734 -13.31 -2.80 15.52
N ASP A 735 -12.27 -2.06 15.12
CA ASP A 735 -11.62 -2.14 13.79
C ASP A 735 -10.62 -3.30 13.65
N LEU A 736 -10.41 -4.06 14.73
CA LEU A 736 -9.45 -5.14 14.81
C LEU A 736 -10.11 -6.44 14.35
N THR A 737 -9.55 -7.07 13.32
CA THR A 737 -9.98 -8.42 12.89
C THR A 737 -9.82 -9.45 14.02
N ASP A 738 -10.52 -10.58 13.97
CA ASP A 738 -10.33 -11.69 14.93
C ASP A 738 -8.86 -12.13 15.03
N GLN A 739 -8.07 -11.98 13.94
CA GLN A 739 -6.64 -12.25 13.87
C GLN A 739 -5.81 -11.18 14.60
N GLU A 740 -6.16 -9.90 14.50
CA GLU A 740 -5.51 -8.80 15.22
C GLU A 740 -5.89 -8.77 16.70
N MET A 741 -7.15 -9.07 16.99
CA MET A 741 -7.61 -9.43 18.32
C MET A 741 -6.91 -10.68 18.83
N TRP A 742 -6.55 -11.66 17.98
CA TRP A 742 -5.70 -12.81 18.35
C TRP A 742 -4.22 -12.44 18.51
N ASN A 743 -3.70 -11.46 17.79
CA ASN A 743 -2.33 -10.97 18.01
C ASN A 743 -2.26 -10.17 19.32
N LEU A 744 -3.33 -9.43 19.65
CA LEU A 744 -3.53 -8.72 20.92
C LEU A 744 -3.89 -9.67 22.08
N ALA A 745 -4.63 -10.75 21.81
CA ALA A 745 -4.97 -11.79 22.77
C ALA A 745 -3.87 -12.85 22.90
N GLY A 746 -3.00 -12.98 21.89
CA GLY A 746 -1.77 -13.77 21.86
C GLY A 746 -0.66 -13.09 22.67
N ALA A 747 -0.71 -11.76 22.79
CA ALA A 747 -0.03 -11.03 23.86
C ALA A 747 -0.60 -11.33 25.26
N ASN A 748 -1.75 -12.03 25.35
CA ASN A 748 -2.41 -12.41 26.61
C ASN A 748 -2.63 -13.93 26.78
N SER A 749 -2.24 -14.78 25.82
CA SER A 749 -2.38 -16.24 25.92
C SER A 749 -1.06 -16.87 26.33
N SER A 750 -0.75 -16.79 27.63
CA SER A 750 0.01 -17.74 28.46
C SER A 750 1.24 -18.53 27.92
N SER A 751 1.85 -18.15 26.80
CA SER A 751 3.25 -18.43 26.48
C SER A 751 3.91 -17.10 26.16
N THR A 752 4.51 -16.49 27.17
CA THR A 752 5.35 -15.30 27.06
C THR A 752 6.35 -15.47 25.92
N ILE A 753 6.16 -14.80 24.78
CA ILE A 753 7.22 -14.70 23.76
C ILE A 753 8.30 -13.84 24.40
N GLU A 754 9.37 -14.49 24.85
CA GLU A 754 10.49 -13.86 25.55
C GLU A 754 11.42 -13.18 24.54
N THR A 755 12.25 -12.25 25.01
CA THR A 755 13.35 -11.72 24.21
C THR A 755 14.33 -12.86 23.85
N ALA A 756 15.06 -12.72 22.74
CA ALA A 756 16.00 -13.75 22.31
C ALA A 756 17.05 -14.02 23.42
N SER A 757 17.18 -15.28 23.83
CA SER A 757 18.22 -15.71 24.77
C SER A 757 19.36 -16.30 23.97
N VAL A 758 20.36 -15.44 23.71
CA VAL A 758 21.46 -15.76 22.80
C VAL A 758 22.79 -15.59 23.50
N ARG A 759 23.71 -16.52 23.22
CA ARG A 759 25.12 -16.44 23.61
C ARG A 759 25.99 -16.79 22.41
N GLY A 760 27.14 -16.14 22.32
CA GLY A 760 28.11 -16.40 21.26
C GLY A 760 29.53 -16.50 21.81
N TYR A 761 30.36 -17.26 21.13
CA TYR A 761 31.80 -17.35 21.41
C TYR A 761 32.57 -17.55 20.11
N GLN A 762 33.87 -17.30 20.17
CA GLN A 762 34.78 -17.47 19.05
C GLN A 762 35.80 -18.57 19.38
N VAL A 763 36.07 -19.43 18.41
CA VAL A 763 37.12 -20.45 18.46
C VAL A 763 38.23 -20.04 17.49
N ASN A 764 39.46 -20.07 17.97
CA ASN A 764 40.65 -19.69 17.19
C ASN A 764 41.41 -20.93 16.71
N ASP A 765 42.23 -20.74 15.68
CA ASP A 765 43.13 -21.75 15.12
C ASP A 765 42.41 -23.05 14.71
N VAL A 766 41.23 -22.94 14.09
CA VAL A 766 40.50 -24.09 13.54
C VAL A 766 41.11 -24.48 12.20
N THR A 767 41.59 -25.72 12.11
CA THR A 767 42.27 -26.28 10.93
C THR A 767 41.45 -27.43 10.35
N SER A 768 42.03 -28.20 9.42
CA SER A 768 41.45 -29.47 8.95
C SER A 768 41.46 -30.60 10.00
N ASN A 769 42.14 -30.41 11.14
CA ASN A 769 42.04 -31.30 12.29
C ASN A 769 40.95 -30.84 13.27
N LEU A 770 40.39 -31.80 14.02
CA LEU A 770 39.41 -31.52 15.08
C LEU A 770 39.98 -30.58 16.15
N THR A 771 39.40 -29.38 16.24
CA THR A 771 39.71 -28.36 17.25
C THR A 771 38.63 -28.36 18.33
N ARG A 772 39.02 -28.53 19.60
CA ARG A 772 38.11 -28.48 20.76
C ARG A 772 37.55 -27.07 20.91
N THR A 773 36.24 -26.94 21.01
CA THR A 773 35.60 -25.63 21.28
C THR A 773 35.67 -25.23 22.75
N GLY A 774 35.92 -26.20 23.65
CA GLY A 774 35.81 -26.00 25.10
C GLY A 774 34.38 -25.92 25.62
N GLN A 775 33.38 -26.15 24.74
CA GLN A 775 31.96 -26.27 25.07
C GLN A 775 31.52 -27.74 24.90
N GLY A 776 30.39 -28.09 25.53
CA GLY A 776 29.78 -29.40 25.38
C GLY A 776 28.32 -29.35 24.93
N ASN A 777 27.81 -30.48 24.43
CA ASN A 777 26.45 -30.73 23.96
C ASN A 777 26.04 -29.79 22.81
N CYS A 778 26.61 -29.93 21.61
CA CYS A 778 26.25 -29.13 20.42
C CYS A 778 25.17 -29.83 19.59
N GLU A 779 25.19 -31.15 19.52
CA GLU A 779 24.17 -31.96 18.85
C GLU A 779 23.06 -32.33 19.85
N SER A 780 23.44 -32.74 21.06
CA SER A 780 22.53 -33.27 22.08
C SER A 780 21.80 -32.19 22.91
N SER A 781 22.17 -30.92 22.76
CA SER A 781 21.48 -29.80 23.41
C SER A 781 20.17 -29.43 22.73
N ASN A 782 19.25 -28.82 23.49
CA ASN A 782 18.06 -28.17 22.95
C ASN A 782 18.37 -26.82 22.29
N ASP A 783 19.56 -26.26 22.50
CA ASP A 783 20.02 -25.03 21.84
C ASP A 783 20.05 -25.23 20.31
N ILE A 784 19.76 -24.14 19.59
CA ILE A 784 19.97 -24.03 18.15
C ILE A 784 21.31 -23.34 17.92
N LEU A 785 22.11 -23.91 17.05
CA LEU A 785 23.49 -23.52 16.83
C LEU A 785 23.66 -23.02 15.40
N LEU A 786 24.39 -21.92 15.27
CA LEU A 786 24.90 -21.43 13.99
C LEU A 786 26.41 -21.25 14.12
N HIS A 787 27.15 -21.47 13.03
CA HIS A 787 28.59 -21.23 13.01
C HIS A 787 29.05 -20.64 11.68
N GLN A 788 30.07 -19.79 11.73
CA GLN A 788 30.58 -19.09 10.57
C GLN A 788 32.08 -18.87 10.72
N ASN A 789 32.80 -19.08 9.62
CA ASN A 789 34.19 -18.69 9.53
C ASN A 789 34.30 -17.17 9.31
N VAL A 790 35.11 -16.50 10.14
CA VAL A 790 35.21 -15.04 10.20
C VAL A 790 36.62 -14.50 9.98
N SER A 791 37.55 -15.35 9.54
CA SER A 791 38.90 -14.96 9.14
C SER A 791 39.21 -15.45 7.73
N TYR A 792 40.28 -14.92 7.14
CA TYR A 792 40.73 -15.30 5.80
C TYR A 792 42.24 -15.57 5.80
N HIS A 793 42.62 -16.83 5.93
CA HIS A 793 44.02 -17.31 6.01
C HIS A 793 44.44 -18.12 4.77
N GLY A 794 43.88 -17.80 3.60
CA GLY A 794 44.22 -18.45 2.34
C GLY A 794 43.11 -18.23 1.31
N PRO A 795 43.41 -18.33 0.00
CA PRO A 795 42.40 -18.26 -1.04
C PRO A 795 41.55 -19.54 -1.15
N ASP A 796 41.99 -20.64 -0.56
CA ASP A 796 41.38 -21.96 -0.76
C ASP A 796 40.01 -22.02 -0.07
N PRO A 797 38.95 -22.47 -0.76
CA PRO A 797 37.61 -22.55 -0.17
C PRO A 797 37.57 -23.64 0.90
N ILE A 798 36.95 -23.35 2.04
CA ILE A 798 36.80 -24.25 3.18
C ILE A 798 35.43 -24.09 3.80
N ILE A 799 34.90 -25.19 4.31
CA ILE A 799 33.63 -25.26 4.99
C ILE A 799 33.85 -25.65 6.44
N SER A 800 33.29 -24.87 7.34
CA SER A 800 33.31 -25.20 8.77
C SER A 800 32.25 -26.24 9.11
N ARG A 801 32.66 -27.31 9.81
CA ARG A 801 31.78 -28.36 10.35
C ARG A 801 31.92 -28.39 11.87
N ILE A 802 30.81 -28.63 12.56
CA ILE A 802 30.78 -28.85 14.00
C ILE A 802 30.20 -30.23 14.30
N SER A 803 30.77 -30.93 15.29
CA SER A 803 30.31 -32.26 15.72
C SER A 803 30.50 -32.48 17.21
N GLU A 804 29.71 -33.38 17.78
CA GLU A 804 29.79 -33.82 19.17
C GLU A 804 30.44 -35.21 19.30
N ASP A 805 31.35 -35.38 20.26
CA ASP A 805 31.89 -36.70 20.60
C ASP A 805 31.03 -37.49 21.58
N ALA A 806 31.40 -38.75 21.84
CA ALA A 806 30.64 -39.62 22.75
C ALA A 806 30.60 -39.15 24.22
N ASN A 807 31.45 -38.20 24.62
CA ASN A 807 31.46 -37.61 25.96
C ASN A 807 30.69 -36.30 26.03
N GLY A 808 30.07 -35.88 24.91
CA GLY A 808 29.36 -34.61 24.77
C GLY A 808 30.29 -33.42 24.53
N GLU A 809 31.56 -33.62 24.16
CA GLU A 809 32.47 -32.52 23.84
C GLU A 809 32.33 -32.09 22.39
N CYS A 810 32.32 -30.77 22.13
CA CYS A 810 32.15 -30.22 20.80
C CYS A 810 33.48 -29.93 20.11
N PHE A 811 33.53 -30.25 18.82
CA PHE A 811 34.68 -30.07 17.97
C PHE A 811 34.29 -29.34 16.70
N LEU A 812 35.17 -28.45 16.25
CA LEU A 812 35.10 -27.81 14.95
C LEU A 812 36.22 -28.35 14.06
N LEU A 813 35.96 -28.45 12.77
CA LEU A 813 37.00 -28.62 11.75
C LEU A 813 36.64 -27.81 10.51
N ASN A 814 37.65 -27.44 9.74
CA ASN A 814 37.47 -26.88 8.41
C ASN A 814 37.74 -27.96 7.36
N VAL A 815 36.74 -28.26 6.54
CA VAL A 815 36.86 -29.18 5.41
C VAL A 815 37.25 -28.35 4.19
N GLU A 816 38.45 -28.57 3.68
CA GLU A 816 38.92 -27.94 2.45
C GLU A 816 38.21 -28.51 1.21
N GLU A 817 37.94 -27.63 0.26
CA GLU A 817 37.35 -27.94 -1.03
C GLU A 817 38.46 -28.42 -1.99
N GLN A 818 38.26 -29.53 -2.70
CA GLN A 818 39.33 -30.26 -3.43
C GLN A 818 39.20 -30.22 -4.97
N SER A 819 38.43 -29.27 -5.52
CA SER A 819 38.10 -29.27 -6.95
C SER A 819 39.29 -28.98 -7.87
N LEU A 820 40.30 -28.24 -7.40
CA LEU A 820 41.47 -27.90 -8.21
C LEU A 820 42.72 -28.68 -7.81
N ASP A 821 42.92 -28.95 -6.52
CA ASP A 821 44.00 -29.79 -6.03
C ASP A 821 43.60 -30.70 -4.85
N THR A 822 44.52 -31.60 -4.49
CA THR A 822 44.29 -32.62 -3.46
C THR A 822 44.89 -32.23 -2.11
N GLU A 823 45.35 -31.00 -1.94
CA GLU A 823 45.84 -30.52 -0.65
C GLU A 823 44.68 -30.44 0.36
N THR A 824 45.00 -30.63 1.64
CA THR A 824 44.03 -30.50 2.74
C THR A 824 44.60 -29.66 3.90
N ASP A 825 45.70 -28.95 3.67
CA ASP A 825 46.46 -28.24 4.70
C ASP A 825 46.10 -26.75 4.64
N HIS A 826 45.13 -26.35 5.46
CA HIS A 826 44.68 -24.96 5.57
C HIS A 826 45.18 -24.32 6.87
N GLY A 827 45.54 -23.03 6.80
CA GLY A 827 45.88 -22.24 7.98
C GLY A 827 44.74 -22.21 9.01
N GLY A 828 45.09 -22.13 10.30
CA GLY A 828 44.07 -22.07 11.35
C GLY A 828 43.21 -20.81 11.23
N GLU A 829 41.89 -20.96 11.21
CA GLU A 829 40.92 -19.87 11.07
C GLU A 829 40.12 -19.61 12.35
N GLN A 830 39.48 -18.43 12.41
CA GLN A 830 38.57 -18.04 13.47
C GLN A 830 37.14 -18.39 13.08
N ILE A 831 36.43 -19.09 13.96
CA ILE A 831 35.03 -19.45 13.79
C ILE A 831 34.21 -18.83 14.91
N ASP A 832 33.18 -18.07 14.55
CA ASP A 832 32.16 -17.62 15.47
C ASP A 832 31.07 -18.69 15.57
N VAL A 833 30.62 -18.97 16.80
CA VAL A 833 29.53 -19.89 17.10
C VAL A 833 28.47 -19.16 17.93
N VAL A 834 27.21 -19.31 17.54
CA VAL A 834 26.04 -18.68 18.17
C VAL A 834 25.10 -19.76 18.67
N HIS A 835 24.59 -19.61 19.89
CA HIS A 835 23.59 -20.48 20.50
C HIS A 835 22.31 -19.69 20.81
N PHE A 836 21.21 -20.07 20.19
CA PHE A 836 19.86 -19.65 20.55
C PHE A 836 19.25 -20.68 21.49
N GLN A 837 18.84 -20.24 22.68
CA GLN A 837 18.36 -21.14 23.74
C GLN A 837 16.84 -21.30 23.73
N ASN A 838 16.12 -20.30 23.21
CA ASN A 838 14.68 -20.33 23.01
C ASN A 838 14.34 -20.51 21.52
N ARG A 839 13.32 -21.33 21.25
CA ARG A 839 12.85 -21.61 19.88
C ARG A 839 11.98 -20.50 19.30
N ARG A 840 11.33 -19.71 20.15
CA ARG A 840 10.45 -18.61 19.77
C ARG A 840 10.82 -17.38 20.57
N PHE A 841 11.04 -16.26 19.89
CA PHE A 841 11.44 -15.01 20.53
C PHE A 841 10.98 -13.79 19.74
N VAL A 842 11.07 -12.62 20.37
CA VAL A 842 10.74 -11.35 19.68
C VAL A 842 11.61 -11.21 18.43
N GLY A 843 10.94 -11.10 17.28
CA GLY A 843 11.60 -10.91 15.98
C GLY A 843 12.06 -12.18 15.28
N GLY A 844 11.87 -13.38 15.84
CA GLY A 844 12.36 -14.60 15.20
C GLY A 844 11.98 -15.92 15.85
N GLU A 845 12.32 -16.99 15.15
CA GLU A 845 12.25 -18.36 15.66
C GLU A 845 13.50 -19.14 15.26
N ALA A 846 13.77 -20.20 16.02
CA ALA A 846 14.93 -21.04 15.83
C ALA A 846 14.53 -22.50 16.05
N ASP A 847 14.89 -23.37 15.11
CA ASP A 847 14.57 -24.79 15.22
C ASP A 847 15.53 -25.71 14.47
N LYS A 848 15.26 -27.01 14.49
CA LYS A 848 16.01 -28.07 13.83
C LYS A 848 15.13 -28.77 12.80
N VAL A 849 15.70 -29.02 11.63
CA VAL A 849 15.14 -29.90 10.61
C VAL A 849 16.00 -31.15 10.55
N TYR A 850 15.36 -32.31 10.68
CA TYR A 850 16.04 -33.61 10.70
C TYR A 850 16.00 -34.25 9.32
N ALA A 851 17.05 -35.02 9.01
CA ALA A 851 17.16 -35.82 7.79
C ALA A 851 17.07 -34.99 6.48
N VAL A 852 17.72 -33.83 6.46
CA VAL A 852 17.86 -33.01 5.25
C VAL A 852 19.02 -33.57 4.41
N ASP A 853 18.77 -33.90 3.15
CA ASP A 853 19.78 -34.36 2.19
C ASP A 853 19.87 -33.41 0.97
N HIS A 854 20.28 -33.92 -0.18
CA HIS A 854 20.42 -33.17 -1.44
C HIS A 854 19.09 -32.76 -2.09
N GLU A 855 17.96 -33.30 -1.61
CA GLU A 855 16.62 -32.93 -2.05
C GLU A 855 16.08 -31.73 -1.26
N TRP A 856 15.25 -30.91 -1.92
CA TRP A 856 14.66 -29.73 -1.30
C TRP A 856 13.61 -30.11 -0.25
N THR A 857 13.80 -29.62 0.97
CA THR A 857 12.87 -29.78 2.09
C THR A 857 12.22 -28.44 2.42
N THR A 858 10.89 -28.39 2.39
CA THR A 858 10.14 -27.20 2.82
C THR A 858 10.03 -27.17 4.36
N VAL A 859 10.44 -26.05 4.94
CA VAL A 859 10.28 -25.73 6.36
C VAL A 859 9.10 -24.79 6.51
N GLN A 860 8.14 -25.17 7.33
CA GLN A 860 7.03 -24.31 7.73
C GLN A 860 7.39 -23.58 9.01
N LEU A 861 7.18 -22.27 9.03
CA LEU A 861 7.51 -21.42 10.17
C LEU A 861 6.35 -21.37 11.16
N ASP A 862 6.65 -21.22 12.45
CA ASP A 862 5.62 -21.03 13.48
C ASP A 862 5.04 -19.60 13.43
N PHE A 863 5.82 -18.64 12.91
CA PHE A 863 5.42 -17.24 12.73
C PHE A 863 5.35 -16.81 11.27
N SER A 864 4.74 -15.63 11.04
CA SER A 864 4.76 -14.93 9.77
C SER A 864 5.64 -13.68 9.87
N TYR A 865 6.46 -13.44 8.85
CA TYR A 865 7.48 -12.40 8.75
C TYR A 865 7.24 -11.51 7.53
N THR A 866 7.67 -10.26 7.60
CA THR A 866 7.58 -9.29 6.50
C THR A 866 8.84 -9.33 5.64
N ASN A 867 10.02 -9.31 6.27
CA ASN A 867 11.33 -9.41 5.65
C ASN A 867 12.17 -10.50 6.35
N PRO A 868 11.82 -11.78 6.17
CA PRO A 868 12.53 -12.89 6.78
C PRO A 868 13.97 -13.05 6.25
N VAL A 869 14.91 -13.16 7.17
CA VAL A 869 16.32 -13.49 6.93
C VAL A 869 16.59 -14.84 7.60
N VAL A 870 17.05 -15.81 6.83
CA VAL A 870 17.16 -17.22 7.25
C VAL A 870 18.63 -17.63 7.31
N PHE A 871 19.03 -18.19 8.44
CA PHE A 871 20.37 -18.72 8.69
C PHE A 871 20.28 -20.19 8.97
N THR A 872 21.19 -20.96 8.38
CA THR A 872 21.23 -22.41 8.57
C THR A 872 22.65 -22.88 8.88
N SER A 873 22.76 -23.94 9.65
CA SER A 873 24.04 -24.61 9.91
C SER A 873 23.80 -26.10 10.08
N VAL A 874 24.68 -26.89 9.49
CA VAL A 874 24.69 -28.35 9.68
C VAL A 874 25.42 -28.66 10.97
N ILE A 875 24.76 -29.39 11.87
CA ILE A 875 25.37 -29.86 13.11
C ILE A 875 25.50 -31.39 13.04
N GLY A 876 26.76 -31.85 13.06
CA GLY A 876 27.14 -33.24 12.89
C GLY A 876 27.90 -33.53 11.60
N ILE A 877 28.36 -34.78 11.47
CA ILE A 877 29.12 -35.29 10.31
C ILE A 877 28.57 -36.67 9.95
N ALA A 878 27.56 -36.73 9.08
CA ALA A 878 27.03 -37.99 8.55
C ALA A 878 27.81 -38.44 7.30
N GLY A 879 28.27 -37.49 6.47
CA GLY A 879 29.16 -37.71 5.33
C GLY A 879 30.45 -36.88 5.43
N PRO A 880 31.59 -37.35 4.87
CA PRO A 880 32.85 -36.62 4.90
C PRO A 880 32.94 -35.49 3.87
N ASP A 881 31.98 -35.40 2.94
CA ASP A 881 32.02 -34.50 1.80
C ASP A 881 31.89 -33.01 2.19
N PRO A 882 32.55 -32.09 1.46
CA PRO A 882 32.39 -30.65 1.63
C PRO A 882 31.00 -30.22 1.17
N ILE A 883 30.21 -29.68 2.10
CA ILE A 883 28.81 -29.31 1.89
C ILE A 883 28.52 -27.88 2.33
N THR A 884 27.43 -27.32 1.82
CA THR A 884 26.81 -26.14 2.40
C THR A 884 25.29 -26.30 2.41
N THR A 885 24.59 -25.43 3.13
CA THR A 885 23.14 -25.35 3.08
C THR A 885 22.72 -24.34 2.02
N GLU A 886 21.84 -24.75 1.13
CA GLU A 886 21.20 -23.85 0.17
C GLU A 886 19.78 -23.54 0.60
N ILE A 887 19.40 -22.28 0.47
CA ILE A 887 18.06 -21.78 0.81
C ILE A 887 17.45 -21.14 -0.44
N ARG A 888 16.15 -21.33 -0.64
CA ARG A 888 15.35 -20.63 -1.65
C ARG A 888 13.90 -20.50 -1.20
N ASN A 889 13.09 -19.83 -2.02
CA ASN A 889 11.64 -19.70 -1.82
C ASN A 889 11.28 -19.21 -0.41
N ILE A 890 12.01 -18.22 0.09
CA ILE A 890 11.72 -17.61 1.40
C ILE A 890 10.43 -16.79 1.25
N THR A 891 9.36 -17.23 1.88
CA THR A 891 8.07 -16.55 1.99
C THR A 891 7.88 -15.98 3.38
N SER A 892 6.75 -15.31 3.65
CA SER A 892 6.44 -14.81 4.99
C SER A 892 6.37 -15.91 6.06
N ASN A 893 6.07 -17.15 5.70
CA ASN A 893 5.80 -18.24 6.65
C ASN A 893 6.49 -19.58 6.29
N SER A 894 7.38 -19.60 5.31
CA SER A 894 8.10 -20.81 4.91
C SER A 894 9.40 -20.52 4.16
N PHE A 895 10.29 -21.51 4.10
CA PHE A 895 11.43 -21.52 3.19
C PHE A 895 11.76 -22.94 2.76
N GLU A 896 12.54 -23.10 1.69
CA GLU A 896 13.09 -24.40 1.29
C GLU A 896 14.59 -24.47 1.59
N VAL A 897 15.04 -25.61 2.10
CA VAL A 897 16.45 -25.89 2.42
C VAL A 897 16.90 -27.25 1.89
N ARG A 898 18.16 -27.36 1.50
CA ARG A 898 18.84 -28.64 1.22
C ARG A 898 20.30 -28.60 1.66
N VAL A 899 20.89 -29.78 1.84
CA VAL A 899 22.34 -29.96 2.00
C VAL A 899 22.95 -30.22 0.62
N ALA A 900 23.73 -29.27 0.12
CA ALA A 900 24.30 -29.31 -1.22
C ALA A 900 25.82 -29.51 -1.18
N GLU A 901 26.30 -30.41 -2.03
CA GLU A 901 27.72 -30.54 -2.34
C GLU A 901 28.12 -29.58 -3.47
N PHE A 902 29.39 -29.22 -3.54
CA PHE A 902 29.92 -28.45 -4.66
C PHE A 902 29.90 -29.26 -5.96
N SER A 903 29.80 -28.57 -7.10
CA SER A 903 29.51 -29.16 -8.42
C SER A 903 30.55 -30.18 -8.93
N TRP A 904 31.71 -30.29 -8.31
CA TRP A 904 32.73 -31.30 -8.64
C TRP A 904 32.45 -32.68 -8.03
N ASN A 905 31.61 -32.76 -6.99
CA ASN A 905 31.16 -34.03 -6.42
C ASN A 905 29.94 -34.57 -7.19
N ASP A 906 29.43 -35.74 -6.80
CA ASP A 906 28.30 -36.37 -7.52
C ASP A 906 26.93 -35.74 -7.22
N GLY A 907 26.87 -34.82 -6.24
CA GLY A 907 25.69 -34.06 -5.86
C GLY A 907 24.72 -34.84 -4.96
N VAL A 908 25.15 -35.98 -4.42
CA VAL A 908 24.33 -36.86 -3.57
C VAL A 908 24.92 -36.92 -2.16
N HIS A 909 24.24 -36.27 -1.21
CA HIS A 909 24.66 -36.30 0.19
C HIS A 909 23.76 -37.15 1.08
N LEU A 910 24.32 -37.65 2.19
CA LEU A 910 23.58 -38.37 3.24
C LEU A 910 22.71 -37.39 4.06
N PRO A 911 21.58 -37.84 4.64
CA PRO A 911 20.74 -36.96 5.46
C PRO A 911 21.44 -36.47 6.73
N GLU A 912 21.35 -35.17 7.01
CA GLU A 912 21.94 -34.52 8.18
C GLU A 912 20.90 -33.72 8.98
N THR A 913 21.29 -33.21 10.15
CA THR A 913 20.46 -32.31 10.95
C THR A 913 20.87 -30.87 10.67
N VAL A 914 19.92 -30.07 10.19
CA VAL A 914 20.10 -28.65 9.91
C VAL A 914 19.46 -27.85 11.03
N HIS A 915 20.25 -27.05 11.73
CA HIS A 915 19.76 -26.02 12.63
C HIS A 915 19.43 -24.78 11.79
N TYR A 916 18.31 -24.11 12.07
CA TYR A 916 17.95 -22.87 11.43
C TYR A 916 17.51 -21.81 12.43
N VAL A 917 17.76 -20.56 12.06
CA VAL A 917 17.20 -19.38 12.71
C VAL A 917 16.61 -18.51 11.61
N VAL A 918 15.35 -18.12 11.76
CA VAL A 918 14.75 -17.07 10.92
C VAL A 918 14.42 -15.88 11.79
N MET A 919 14.80 -14.70 11.33
CA MET A 919 14.48 -13.44 12.00
C MET A 919 13.99 -12.42 10.98
N GLU A 920 13.11 -11.54 11.43
CA GLU A 920 12.79 -10.31 10.70
C GLU A 920 14.05 -9.44 10.61
N ALA A 921 14.29 -8.80 9.47
CA ALA A 921 15.40 -7.86 9.33
C ALA A 921 15.20 -6.65 10.26
N GLY A 922 16.23 -6.30 11.03
CA GLY A 922 16.16 -5.22 12.01
C GLY A 922 17.19 -5.34 13.13
N THR A 923 17.01 -4.50 14.15
CA THR A 923 17.81 -4.51 15.38
C THR A 923 16.94 -4.93 16.55
N TYR A 924 17.42 -5.92 17.33
CA TYR A 924 16.72 -6.48 18.48
C TYR A 924 17.59 -6.44 19.73
N THR A 925 16.98 -6.39 20.90
CA THR A 925 17.68 -6.50 22.17
C THR A 925 17.43 -7.88 22.77
N THR A 926 18.50 -8.58 23.13
CA THR A 926 18.45 -9.88 23.82
C THR A 926 18.05 -9.73 25.29
N ALA A 927 17.74 -10.86 25.93
CA ALA A 927 17.43 -10.91 27.37
C ALA A 927 18.57 -10.36 28.28
N ASN A 928 19.82 -10.36 27.81
CA ASN A 928 20.97 -9.87 28.57
C ASN A 928 21.37 -8.42 28.24
N GLY A 929 20.64 -7.76 27.33
CA GLY A 929 20.89 -6.39 26.90
C GLY A 929 21.89 -6.24 25.74
N ALA A 930 22.39 -7.32 25.16
CA ALA A 930 23.13 -7.27 23.90
C ALA A 930 22.19 -7.00 22.71
N GLU A 931 22.72 -6.35 21.66
CA GLU A 931 21.98 -6.07 20.43
C GLU A 931 22.24 -7.15 19.37
N ILE A 932 21.19 -7.53 18.64
CA ILE A 932 21.23 -8.40 17.45
C ILE A 932 20.91 -7.52 16.25
N HIS A 933 21.77 -7.49 15.25
CA HIS A 933 21.56 -6.84 13.96
C HIS A 933 21.37 -7.89 12.89
N VAL A 934 20.22 -7.89 12.22
CA VAL A 934 19.86 -8.82 11.15
C VAL A 934 19.58 -8.01 9.88
N ASN A 935 20.24 -8.32 8.77
CA ASN A 935 19.93 -7.70 7.48
C ASN A 935 20.43 -8.58 6.30
N ALA A 936 20.20 -8.14 5.06
CA ALA A 936 20.73 -8.78 3.86
C ALA A 936 21.42 -7.78 2.93
N VAL A 937 22.40 -8.27 2.17
CA VAL A 937 23.16 -7.50 1.17
C VAL A 937 23.20 -8.25 -0.16
N LEU A 938 23.16 -7.51 -1.27
CA LEU A 938 23.44 -8.08 -2.59
C LEU A 938 24.94 -8.05 -2.83
N LEU A 939 25.54 -9.21 -3.07
CA LEU A 939 26.94 -9.33 -3.46
C LEU A 939 27.06 -9.70 -4.94
N GLU A 940 28.12 -9.20 -5.56
CA GLU A 940 28.49 -9.51 -6.93
C GLU A 940 29.95 -10.00 -6.95
N ASP A 941 30.24 -11.01 -7.78
CA ASP A 941 31.59 -11.51 -8.04
C ASP A 941 31.71 -11.86 -9.53
N ASN A 942 32.73 -11.33 -10.21
CA ASN A 942 32.95 -11.57 -11.64
C ASN A 942 33.79 -12.82 -11.94
N LEU A 943 34.09 -13.62 -10.91
CA LEU A 943 34.83 -14.87 -10.99
C LEU A 943 36.16 -14.70 -11.76
N THR A 944 36.94 -13.68 -11.37
CA THR A 944 38.20 -13.30 -12.03
C THR A 944 39.46 -13.94 -11.42
N GLY A 945 39.29 -14.91 -10.52
CA GLY A 945 40.38 -15.67 -9.88
C GLY A 945 40.58 -15.35 -8.39
N THR A 946 40.12 -14.19 -7.92
CA THR A 946 40.28 -13.72 -6.54
C THR A 946 38.93 -13.29 -5.97
N PRO A 947 38.59 -13.65 -4.71
CA PRO A 947 37.31 -13.26 -4.13
C PRO A 947 37.13 -11.74 -4.10
N GLU A 948 35.98 -11.25 -4.59
CA GLU A 948 35.63 -9.83 -4.57
C GLU A 948 34.95 -9.46 -3.24
N PHE A 949 35.73 -8.93 -2.30
CA PHE A 949 35.23 -8.52 -0.99
C PHE A 949 34.54 -7.16 -1.01
N GLN A 950 33.39 -7.08 -0.36
CA GLN A 950 32.62 -5.86 -0.09
C GLN A 950 32.53 -5.60 1.41
N THR A 951 32.70 -4.35 1.83
CA THR A 951 32.62 -3.97 3.25
C THR A 951 31.17 -3.75 3.67
N VAL A 952 30.75 -4.41 4.75
CA VAL A 952 29.47 -4.20 5.42
C VAL A 952 29.71 -3.47 6.73
N GLY A 953 29.06 -2.31 6.89
CA GLY A 953 29.08 -1.53 8.13
C GLY A 953 28.01 -2.01 9.11
N ILE A 954 28.35 -2.11 10.39
CA ILE A 954 27.42 -2.43 11.47
C ILE A 954 27.66 -1.51 12.68
N ASP A 955 26.63 -1.17 13.45
CA ASP A 955 26.79 -0.33 14.65
C ASP A 955 27.03 -1.19 15.91
N LEU A 956 28.08 -2.01 15.89
CA LEU A 956 28.47 -2.86 17.02
C LEU A 956 29.98 -2.80 17.27
N GLN A 957 30.37 -2.66 18.54
CA GLN A 957 31.79 -2.52 18.92
C GLN A 957 32.55 -3.86 18.90
N ASP A 958 31.90 -4.93 19.38
CA ASP A 958 32.41 -6.30 19.43
C ASP A 958 31.22 -7.27 19.29
N TYR A 959 31.32 -8.24 18.39
CA TYR A 959 30.21 -9.08 17.98
C TYR A 959 30.66 -10.44 17.43
N VAL A 960 29.74 -11.39 17.47
CA VAL A 960 29.81 -12.63 16.70
C VAL A 960 28.98 -12.48 15.43
N LEU A 961 29.40 -13.11 14.34
CA LEU A 961 28.80 -12.93 13.01
C LEU A 961 28.46 -14.28 12.40
N VAL A 962 27.28 -14.39 11.77
CA VAL A 962 26.92 -15.47 10.86
C VAL A 962 26.37 -14.88 9.57
N SER A 963 26.63 -15.53 8.44
CA SER A 963 26.10 -15.12 7.13
C SER A 963 25.54 -16.32 6.37
N GLN A 964 24.58 -16.09 5.49
CA GLN A 964 23.93 -17.16 4.73
C GLN A 964 23.48 -16.66 3.36
N VAL A 965 23.76 -17.45 2.31
CA VAL A 965 23.24 -17.19 0.96
C VAL A 965 21.76 -17.56 0.93
N GLN A 966 20.92 -16.64 0.45
CA GLN A 966 19.45 -16.75 0.46
C GLN A 966 18.81 -16.67 -0.94
N GLY A 967 19.58 -16.30 -1.96
CA GLY A 967 19.14 -16.24 -3.35
C GLY A 967 20.30 -15.97 -4.29
N LYS A 968 20.26 -16.48 -5.51
CA LYS A 968 21.35 -16.36 -6.49
C LYS A 968 20.85 -16.43 -7.93
N ASN A 969 21.56 -15.76 -8.84
CA ASN A 969 21.24 -15.73 -10.27
C ASN A 969 21.72 -16.97 -11.06
N MET A 970 22.59 -17.79 -10.45
CA MET A 970 23.19 -18.97 -11.08
C MET A 970 22.90 -20.25 -10.31
N ASN A 971 22.79 -21.36 -11.03
CA ASN A 971 22.65 -22.70 -10.46
C ASN A 971 24.02 -23.30 -10.10
N GLU A 972 24.76 -22.63 -9.22
CA GLU A 972 26.06 -23.06 -8.71
C GLU A 972 26.01 -23.05 -7.18
N THR A 973 26.55 -24.08 -6.51
CA THR A 973 26.62 -24.12 -5.04
C THR A 973 27.69 -23.17 -4.55
N ILE A 974 27.27 -22.23 -3.69
CA ILE A 974 28.08 -21.11 -3.24
C ILE A 974 27.92 -20.90 -1.74
N GLY A 975 28.98 -20.44 -1.09
CA GLY A 975 28.97 -19.98 0.29
C GLY A 975 29.43 -18.53 0.40
N THR A 976 29.78 -18.12 1.62
CA THR A 976 30.33 -16.80 1.91
C THR A 976 31.75 -16.91 2.46
N ARG A 977 32.53 -15.84 2.26
CA ARG A 977 33.85 -15.67 2.86
C ARG A 977 33.89 -14.34 3.59
N ILE A 978 34.48 -14.36 4.78
CA ILE A 978 34.56 -13.19 5.66
C ILE A 978 36.03 -12.88 5.93
N LYS A 979 36.39 -11.60 5.92
CA LYS A 979 37.69 -11.13 6.40
C LYS A 979 37.54 -9.81 7.14
N ASP A 980 38.64 -9.36 7.76
CA ASP A 980 38.75 -8.03 8.37
C ASP A 980 37.58 -7.71 9.34
N LYS A 981 37.07 -8.72 10.06
CA LYS A 981 36.04 -8.54 11.09
C LYS A 981 36.61 -7.68 12.22
N GLN A 982 36.13 -6.45 12.32
CA GLN A 982 36.60 -5.46 13.28
C GLN A 982 35.42 -4.70 13.87
N THR A 983 35.70 -3.82 14.83
CA THR A 983 34.71 -2.90 15.39
C THR A 983 33.99 -2.15 14.26
N GLY A 984 32.67 -2.31 14.23
CA GLY A 984 31.77 -1.60 13.32
C GLY A 984 31.76 -2.06 11.86
N SER A 985 32.51 -3.09 11.47
CA SER A 985 32.51 -3.56 10.07
C SER A 985 33.11 -4.95 9.89
N PHE A 986 32.72 -5.62 8.80
CA PHE A 986 33.37 -6.81 8.27
C PHE A 986 33.36 -6.76 6.74
N ASP A 987 34.30 -7.46 6.11
CA ASP A 987 34.32 -7.63 4.66
C ASP A 987 33.75 -9.01 4.31
N ILE A 988 32.87 -9.08 3.30
CA ILE A 988 32.22 -10.31 2.84
C ILE A 988 32.35 -10.48 1.32
N SER A 989 32.55 -11.71 0.86
CA SER A 989 32.50 -12.07 -0.57
C SER A 989 31.70 -13.36 -0.77
N LEU A 990 31.35 -13.64 -2.03
CA LEU A 990 30.86 -14.94 -2.44
C LEU A 990 32.02 -15.94 -2.54
N MET A 991 31.72 -17.21 -2.30
CA MET A 991 32.66 -18.32 -2.37
C MET A 991 32.11 -19.39 -3.31
N VAL A 992 32.80 -19.64 -4.41
CA VAL A 992 32.57 -20.78 -5.32
C VAL A 992 33.63 -21.86 -5.09
N GLN A 993 33.41 -23.06 -5.65
CA GLN A 993 34.45 -24.08 -5.76
C GLN A 993 35.69 -23.53 -6.50
N GLU A 994 36.87 -24.00 -6.13
CA GLU A 994 38.16 -23.49 -6.57
C GLU A 994 38.37 -23.60 -8.09
N ALA A 995 38.03 -24.74 -8.69
CA ALA A 995 38.11 -24.96 -10.14
C ALA A 995 37.19 -24.05 -10.97
N HIS A 996 36.27 -23.32 -10.32
CA HIS A 996 35.33 -22.41 -10.96
C HIS A 996 35.78 -20.93 -10.94
N LYS A 997 36.95 -20.63 -10.36
CA LYS A 997 37.41 -19.25 -10.10
C LYS A 997 37.81 -18.43 -11.35
N GLU A 998 37.73 -18.94 -12.59
CA GLU A 998 38.22 -18.21 -13.78
C GLU A 998 37.30 -18.32 -15.03
N LYS A 999 35.98 -18.19 -14.86
CA LYS A 999 35.04 -18.27 -16.00
C LYS A 999 34.63 -16.93 -16.62
N GLY A 1000 34.88 -15.80 -15.95
CA GLY A 1000 34.43 -14.48 -16.40
C GLY A 1000 32.91 -14.35 -16.47
N GLU A 1001 32.19 -15.11 -15.63
CA GLU A 1001 30.74 -15.05 -15.45
C GLU A 1001 30.44 -14.12 -14.27
N ASN A 1002 29.33 -13.37 -14.33
CA ASN A 1002 28.90 -12.49 -13.24
C ASN A 1002 27.93 -13.23 -12.31
N LEU A 1003 28.41 -13.55 -11.11
CA LEU A 1003 27.63 -14.17 -10.05
C LEU A 1003 27.04 -13.09 -9.15
N GLN A 1004 25.74 -13.13 -8.93
CA GLN A 1004 25.03 -12.27 -7.98
C GLN A 1004 24.28 -13.12 -6.97
N ALA A 1005 24.39 -12.78 -5.70
CA ALA A 1005 23.66 -13.46 -4.65
C ALA A 1005 23.26 -12.53 -3.50
N VAL A 1006 22.06 -12.76 -2.98
CA VAL A 1006 21.55 -12.14 -1.76
C VAL A 1006 22.10 -12.93 -0.57
N VAL A 1007 22.78 -12.22 0.32
CA VAL A 1007 23.41 -12.79 1.51
C VAL A 1007 22.84 -12.12 2.75
N GLY A 1008 22.14 -12.90 3.58
CA GLY A 1008 21.75 -12.50 4.93
C GLY A 1008 22.95 -12.50 5.88
N TYR A 1009 22.97 -11.60 6.85
CA TYR A 1009 23.90 -11.62 7.98
C TYR A 1009 23.19 -11.35 9.30
N ILE A 1010 23.67 -11.99 10.36
CA ILE A 1010 23.28 -11.74 11.74
C ILE A 1010 24.53 -11.46 12.56
N ALA A 1011 24.59 -10.26 13.13
CA ALA A 1011 25.66 -9.82 14.02
C ALA A 1011 25.10 -9.64 15.43
N ILE A 1012 25.70 -10.31 16.42
CA ILE A 1012 25.22 -10.31 17.80
C ILE A 1012 26.29 -9.67 18.67
N GLY A 1013 25.98 -8.50 19.21
CA GLY A 1013 26.84 -7.77 20.13
C GLY A 1013 27.17 -8.60 21.36
N LYS A 1014 28.32 -8.34 21.97
CA LYS A 1014 28.59 -8.85 23.32
C LYS A 1014 27.84 -8.00 24.36
N PRO A 1015 27.41 -8.59 25.50
CA PRO A 1015 26.73 -7.84 26.55
C PRO A 1015 27.54 -6.61 26.98
N ALA A 1016 26.86 -5.51 27.27
CA ALA A 1016 27.51 -4.28 27.71
C ALA A 1016 28.37 -4.53 28.97
N LEU A 1017 29.60 -4.00 28.95
CA LEU A 1017 30.55 -4.08 30.05
C LEU A 1017 29.96 -3.37 31.29
N LYS A 1018 29.68 -4.11 32.36
CA LYS A 1018 29.11 -3.54 33.59
C LYS A 1018 30.20 -3.08 34.53
N SER A 1019 29.90 -2.04 35.31
CA SER A 1019 30.81 -1.50 36.31
C SER A 1019 30.04 -0.97 37.52
N MET A 1020 30.49 -1.28 38.74
CA MET A 1020 29.97 -0.72 39.98
C MET A 1020 31.09 -0.45 40.99
N LYS A 1021 30.91 0.53 41.88
CA LYS A 1021 31.86 0.81 42.96
C LYS A 1021 31.46 0.06 44.23
N ILE A 1022 32.38 -0.73 44.77
CA ILE A 1022 32.18 -1.51 45.99
C ILE A 1022 33.31 -1.32 46.99
N ALA A 1023 33.07 -1.71 48.23
CA ALA A 1023 34.10 -2.05 49.19
C ALA A 1023 33.89 -3.49 49.68
N LEU A 1024 34.98 -4.22 49.91
CA LEU A 1024 34.93 -5.62 50.34
C LEU A 1024 35.37 -5.74 51.79
N ARG A 1025 34.48 -6.23 52.66
CA ARG A 1025 34.74 -6.38 54.10
C ARG A 1025 34.99 -7.86 54.45
N GLY A 1026 36.18 -8.18 54.91
CA GLY A 1026 36.54 -9.54 55.35
C GLY A 1026 35.91 -9.92 56.71
N ALA A 1027 35.99 -11.20 57.09
CA ALA A 1027 35.36 -11.75 58.30
C ALA A 1027 35.78 -11.08 59.62
N HIS A 1028 36.98 -10.50 59.72
CA HIS A 1028 37.43 -9.71 60.87
C HIS A 1028 36.84 -8.29 60.91
N GLY A 1029 35.96 -7.95 59.98
CA GLY A 1029 35.24 -6.68 59.93
C GLY A 1029 36.06 -5.49 59.42
N LYS A 1030 37.15 -5.72 58.69
CA LYS A 1030 37.99 -4.69 58.05
C LYS A 1030 37.89 -4.80 56.53
N TYR A 1031 38.18 -3.72 55.82
CA TYR A 1031 38.06 -3.61 54.37
C TYR A 1031 39.36 -3.94 53.64
N LEU A 1032 39.21 -4.51 52.45
CA LEU A 1032 40.29 -4.65 51.47
C LEU A 1032 40.77 -3.24 51.06
N THR A 1033 42.08 -3.03 51.00
CA THR A 1033 42.71 -1.74 50.73
C THR A 1033 43.91 -1.90 49.80
N ALA A 1034 43.93 -1.14 48.71
CA ALA A 1034 45.04 -1.06 47.77
C ALA A 1034 46.10 -0.06 48.27
N THR A 1035 47.32 -0.54 48.53
CA THR A 1035 48.40 0.33 49.00
C THR A 1035 48.71 1.41 47.95
N ASN A 1036 48.68 2.68 48.34
CA ASN A 1036 48.84 3.84 47.45
C ASN A 1036 47.91 3.85 46.23
N ASN A 1037 46.76 3.18 46.32
CA ASN A 1037 45.80 3.03 45.21
C ASN A 1037 46.34 2.31 43.96
N GLY A 1038 47.46 1.60 44.08
CA GLY A 1038 48.07 0.83 42.99
C GLY A 1038 49.35 1.45 42.43
N GLY A 1039 49.98 0.71 41.52
CA GLY A 1039 51.27 1.04 40.92
C GLY A 1039 52.30 -0.07 41.10
N SER A 1040 53.43 0.06 40.40
CA SER A 1040 54.48 -0.97 40.40
C SER A 1040 54.91 -1.34 41.82
N GLY A 1041 54.77 -2.62 42.17
CA GLY A 1041 55.17 -3.18 43.46
C GLY A 1041 54.21 -2.91 44.62
N GLN A 1042 53.02 -2.34 44.36
CA GLN A 1042 51.99 -2.17 45.39
C GLN A 1042 51.20 -3.45 45.61
N THR A 1043 50.87 -3.72 46.87
CA THR A 1043 50.10 -4.89 47.31
C THR A 1043 48.76 -4.51 47.92
N VAL A 1044 47.92 -5.51 48.12
CA VAL A 1044 46.62 -5.37 48.77
C VAL A 1044 46.72 -5.81 50.23
N ASN A 1045 46.05 -5.10 51.13
CA ASN A 1045 45.87 -5.48 52.53
C ASN A 1045 44.38 -5.56 52.87
N ALA A 1046 44.03 -6.08 54.04
CA ALA A 1046 42.66 -6.16 54.56
C ALA A 1046 42.55 -5.57 55.98
N ASN A 1047 43.16 -4.41 56.23
CA ASN A 1047 43.28 -3.82 57.58
C ASN A 1047 42.54 -2.48 57.77
N ALA A 1048 41.85 -1.98 56.74
CA ALA A 1048 41.17 -0.69 56.78
C ALA A 1048 39.88 -0.72 57.63
N SER A 1049 39.63 0.34 58.40
CA SER A 1049 38.44 0.44 59.29
C SER A 1049 37.34 1.36 58.76
N THR A 1050 37.64 2.12 57.71
CA THR A 1050 36.77 3.10 57.06
C THR A 1050 36.96 3.01 55.56
N ILE A 1051 35.93 3.32 54.78
CA ILE A 1051 35.99 3.29 53.31
C ILE A 1051 36.50 4.65 52.80
N GLY A 1052 37.63 4.65 52.09
CA GLY A 1052 38.17 5.78 51.35
C GLY A 1052 38.48 5.40 49.90
N SER A 1053 39.33 6.18 49.23
CA SER A 1053 39.71 5.95 47.81
C SER A 1053 40.46 4.63 47.60
N HIS A 1054 41.27 4.20 48.57
CA HIS A 1054 42.06 2.96 48.51
C HIS A 1054 41.24 1.69 48.80
N GLU A 1055 40.12 1.83 49.49
CA GLU A 1055 39.17 0.75 49.77
C GLU A 1055 38.02 0.68 48.75
N THR A 1056 37.93 1.69 47.88
CA THR A 1056 36.95 1.75 46.80
C THR A 1056 37.46 0.94 45.61
N ILE A 1057 36.69 -0.08 45.23
CA ILE A 1057 36.99 -1.00 44.15
C ILE A 1057 35.96 -0.78 43.05
N ILE A 1058 36.42 -0.55 41.83
CA ILE A 1058 35.59 -0.59 40.63
C ILE A 1058 35.52 -2.06 40.20
N LEU A 1059 34.41 -2.72 40.52
CA LEU A 1059 34.11 -4.07 40.07
C LEU A 1059 33.51 -3.96 38.67
N SER A 1060 34.11 -4.63 37.70
CA SER A 1060 33.62 -4.63 36.32
C SER A 1060 33.62 -6.04 35.76
N GLY A 1061 32.75 -6.34 34.80
CA GLY A 1061 32.59 -7.70 34.31
C GLY A 1061 31.57 -7.81 33.19
N ASN A 1062 31.56 -8.99 32.56
CA ASN A 1062 30.52 -9.37 31.62
C ASN A 1062 29.48 -10.18 32.39
N SER A 1063 28.24 -9.69 32.43
CA SER A 1063 27.14 -10.39 33.08
C SER A 1063 26.11 -10.81 32.04
N ASN A 1064 25.66 -12.07 32.15
CA ASN A 1064 24.61 -12.62 31.29
C ASN A 1064 23.19 -12.25 31.74
N GLN A 1065 23.03 -11.59 32.89
CA GLN A 1065 21.73 -11.12 33.40
C GLN A 1065 21.60 -9.61 33.20
N GLN A 1066 20.42 -9.09 32.85
CA GLN A 1066 20.21 -7.65 32.66
C GLN A 1066 20.33 -6.87 33.99
N GLY A 1067 20.99 -5.70 33.98
CA GLY A 1067 20.97 -4.75 35.11
C GLY A 1067 21.94 -4.94 36.29
N CYS A 1068 22.52 -6.13 36.53
CA CYS A 1068 23.43 -6.37 37.67
C CYS A 1068 24.52 -7.44 37.42
N PHE A 1069 25.39 -7.72 38.38
CA PHE A 1069 26.26 -8.91 38.40
C PHE A 1069 25.56 -10.07 39.10
N VAL A 1070 25.85 -11.32 38.70
CA VAL A 1070 25.31 -12.53 39.32
C VAL A 1070 26.38 -13.59 39.58
N ASP A 1071 26.02 -14.62 40.35
CA ASP A 1071 26.88 -15.77 40.63
C ASP A 1071 27.40 -16.42 39.33
N GLY A 1072 28.71 -16.63 39.24
CA GLY A 1072 29.39 -17.23 38.09
C GLY A 1072 29.95 -16.24 37.06
N ASP A 1073 29.62 -14.95 37.16
CA ASP A 1073 30.13 -13.92 36.24
C ASP A 1073 31.67 -13.81 36.28
N ASP A 1074 32.26 -13.55 35.12
CA ASP A 1074 33.67 -13.16 35.02
C ASP A 1074 33.80 -11.66 35.31
N VAL A 1075 34.46 -11.37 36.43
CA VAL A 1075 34.65 -10.02 36.96
C VAL A 1075 36.13 -9.70 37.13
N TRP A 1076 36.45 -8.43 37.17
CA TRP A 1076 37.77 -7.91 37.50
C TRP A 1076 37.62 -6.68 38.40
N LEU A 1077 38.63 -6.49 39.23
CA LEU A 1077 38.64 -5.45 40.24
C LEU A 1077 39.68 -4.41 39.83
N GLN A 1078 39.32 -3.14 39.88
CA GLN A 1078 40.20 -2.03 39.58
C GLN A 1078 40.19 -1.00 40.72
N THR A 1079 41.35 -0.45 41.05
CA THR A 1079 41.46 0.68 41.98
C THR A 1079 40.92 1.96 41.33
N THR A 1080 40.68 2.99 42.14
CA THR A 1080 40.20 4.27 41.60
C THR A 1080 41.23 5.01 40.72
N ASP A 1081 42.51 4.62 40.78
CA ASP A 1081 43.59 5.13 39.90
C ASP A 1081 43.87 4.23 38.68
N GLY A 1082 43.03 3.21 38.45
CA GLY A 1082 43.05 2.43 37.22
C GLY A 1082 43.93 1.17 37.24
N TYR A 1083 44.42 0.74 38.41
CA TYR A 1083 45.23 -0.47 38.53
C TYR A 1083 44.37 -1.69 38.86
N TYR A 1084 44.65 -2.83 38.25
CA TYR A 1084 43.88 -4.06 38.44
C TYR A 1084 44.43 -4.93 39.56
N TYR A 1085 43.54 -5.61 40.29
CA TYR A 1085 43.92 -6.60 41.30
C TYR A 1085 44.35 -7.89 40.61
N GLY A 1086 45.58 -8.36 40.85
CA GLY A 1086 46.15 -9.54 40.20
C GLY A 1086 46.41 -10.68 41.19
N ALA A 1087 45.92 -11.88 40.87
CA ALA A 1087 46.27 -13.10 41.60
C ALA A 1087 47.60 -13.66 41.07
N GLN A 1088 48.68 -13.44 41.83
CA GLN A 1088 50.02 -13.84 41.43
C GLN A 1088 50.28 -15.33 41.65
N GLU A 1089 51.15 -15.93 40.84
CA GLU A 1089 51.49 -17.36 40.91
C GLU A 1089 51.99 -17.81 42.29
N TRP A 1090 52.74 -16.96 43.00
CA TRP A 1090 53.23 -17.24 44.35
C TRP A 1090 52.21 -16.95 45.46
N GLY A 1091 50.96 -16.63 45.10
CA GLY A 1091 49.84 -16.50 46.02
C GLY A 1091 49.63 -15.11 46.62
N ALA A 1092 50.37 -14.10 46.17
CA ALA A 1092 50.12 -12.71 46.55
C ALA A 1092 48.94 -12.13 45.78
N LEU A 1093 48.27 -11.14 46.39
CA LEU A 1093 47.31 -10.28 45.72
C LEU A 1093 47.93 -8.88 45.55
N ASP A 1094 48.18 -8.47 44.32
CA ASP A 1094 48.81 -7.19 44.00
C ASP A 1094 47.88 -6.26 43.22
N VAL A 1095 48.31 -5.00 43.06
CA VAL A 1095 47.59 -3.94 42.32
C VAL A 1095 48.57 -3.16 41.44
N ALA A 1096 49.27 -3.88 40.56
CA ALA A 1096 50.48 -3.35 39.89
C ALA A 1096 50.29 -2.97 38.41
N VAL A 1097 49.27 -3.47 37.73
CA VAL A 1097 49.11 -3.34 36.26
C VAL A 1097 47.91 -2.48 35.88
N SER A 1098 48.00 -1.74 34.77
CA SER A 1098 46.93 -0.89 34.22
C SER A 1098 46.20 -1.52 33.04
N ALA A 1099 46.46 -2.80 32.76
CA ALA A 1099 45.82 -3.58 31.71
C ALA A 1099 45.35 -4.91 32.29
N ARG A 1100 44.23 -5.42 31.76
CA ARG A 1100 43.58 -6.65 32.22
C ARG A 1100 44.05 -7.86 31.43
N TYR A 1101 44.45 -8.91 32.13
CA TYR A 1101 44.72 -10.23 31.56
C TYR A 1101 44.03 -11.33 32.41
N SER A 1102 44.47 -12.57 32.24
CA SER A 1102 43.90 -13.74 32.95
C SER A 1102 44.19 -13.76 34.46
N TRP A 1103 45.16 -12.98 34.94
CA TRP A 1103 45.55 -12.92 36.35
C TRP A 1103 44.67 -11.93 37.13
N GLU A 1104 44.10 -10.96 36.42
CA GLU A 1104 43.20 -9.93 36.93
C GLU A 1104 41.72 -10.28 36.80
N THR A 1105 41.40 -11.43 36.21
CA THR A 1105 40.01 -11.91 35.99
C THR A 1105 39.65 -12.99 37.01
N PHE A 1106 38.47 -12.87 37.62
CA PHE A 1106 37.97 -13.72 38.69
C PHE A 1106 36.53 -14.15 38.41
N LYS A 1107 36.17 -15.36 38.82
CA LYS A 1107 34.77 -15.80 38.94
C LYS A 1107 34.17 -15.23 40.22
N LEU A 1108 33.05 -14.53 40.08
CA LEU A 1108 32.22 -14.09 41.19
C LEU A 1108 31.42 -15.28 41.74
N ILE A 1109 31.49 -15.54 43.03
CA ILE A 1109 30.69 -16.58 43.68
C ILE A 1109 29.87 -15.94 44.81
N ASN A 1110 28.55 -15.85 44.67
CA ASN A 1110 27.64 -15.29 45.66
C ASN A 1110 27.09 -16.40 46.58
N HIS A 1111 27.35 -16.27 47.88
CA HIS A 1111 26.91 -17.23 48.90
C HIS A 1111 25.61 -16.81 49.59
N THR A 1112 25.13 -15.59 49.35
CA THR A 1112 23.87 -15.08 49.91
C THR A 1112 22.73 -15.33 48.94
N ASP A 1113 22.88 -14.92 47.68
CA ASP A 1113 21.91 -15.16 46.61
C ASP A 1113 22.61 -15.63 45.34
N ARG A 1114 22.37 -16.89 44.95
CA ARG A 1114 22.96 -17.49 43.74
C ARG A 1114 22.15 -17.25 42.48
N THR A 1115 20.98 -16.63 42.62
CA THR A 1115 19.99 -16.48 41.55
C THR A 1115 19.64 -15.03 41.27
N GLY A 1116 19.83 -14.15 42.26
CA GLY A 1116 19.58 -12.72 42.17
C GLY A 1116 20.82 -11.89 41.91
N CYS A 1117 20.57 -10.60 41.73
CA CYS A 1117 21.58 -9.58 41.54
C CYS A 1117 22.51 -9.44 42.75
N LEU A 1118 23.77 -9.10 42.50
CA LEU A 1118 24.71 -8.71 43.53
C LEU A 1118 24.24 -7.42 44.21
N GLU A 1119 23.95 -7.48 45.50
CA GLU A 1119 23.44 -6.36 46.31
C GLU A 1119 24.38 -5.95 47.45
N ASP A 1120 24.10 -4.79 48.06
CA ASP A 1120 24.75 -4.38 49.31
C ASP A 1120 24.47 -5.40 50.42
N GLY A 1121 25.51 -5.87 51.11
CA GLY A 1121 25.42 -6.87 52.15
C GLY A 1121 25.61 -8.32 51.68
N ASP A 1122 25.67 -8.57 50.37
CA ASP A 1122 25.95 -9.92 49.85
C ASP A 1122 27.31 -10.45 50.26
N ARG A 1123 27.39 -11.77 50.42
CA ARG A 1123 28.62 -12.45 50.82
C ARG A 1123 29.20 -13.17 49.62
N ILE A 1124 30.33 -12.70 49.13
CA ILE A 1124 30.93 -13.21 47.89
C ILE A 1124 32.33 -13.78 48.12
N SER A 1125 32.75 -14.63 47.19
CA SER A 1125 34.13 -15.03 46.98
C SER A 1125 34.56 -14.71 45.55
N LEU A 1126 35.85 -14.47 45.36
CA LEU A 1126 36.45 -14.16 44.06
C LEU A 1126 37.52 -15.20 43.76
N PHE A 1127 37.30 -15.98 42.69
CA PHE A 1127 38.13 -17.13 42.35
C PHE A 1127 38.85 -16.93 41.01
N ASN A 1128 40.17 -16.94 41.01
CA ASN A 1128 40.92 -16.87 39.75
C ASN A 1128 41.00 -18.27 39.11
N VAL A 1129 40.36 -18.47 37.96
CA VAL A 1129 40.30 -19.78 37.26
C VAL A 1129 41.66 -20.21 36.72
N ARG A 1130 42.54 -19.26 36.36
CA ARG A 1130 43.87 -19.57 35.83
C ARG A 1130 44.78 -20.22 36.86
N HIS A 1131 44.72 -19.76 38.11
CA HIS A 1131 45.58 -20.23 39.20
C HIS A 1131 44.86 -21.14 40.22
N GLY A 1132 43.53 -21.21 40.16
CA GLY A 1132 42.72 -22.06 41.02
C GLY A 1132 42.69 -21.62 42.49
N ASN A 1133 42.80 -20.30 42.75
CA ASN A 1133 42.87 -19.75 44.10
C ASN A 1133 41.82 -18.64 44.33
N TYR A 1134 41.36 -18.54 45.58
CA TYR A 1134 40.48 -17.48 46.10
C TYR A 1134 41.29 -16.30 46.64
N ILE A 1135 40.71 -15.10 46.54
CA ILE A 1135 41.13 -13.92 47.32
C ILE A 1135 40.79 -14.15 48.80
N VAL A 1136 41.67 -13.70 49.70
CA VAL A 1136 41.62 -13.96 51.16
C VAL A 1136 41.95 -12.70 51.92
N ALA A 1137 41.20 -12.43 52.99
CA ALA A 1137 41.56 -11.46 54.01
C ALA A 1137 42.05 -12.20 55.27
N GLU A 1138 43.34 -12.11 55.59
CA GLU A 1138 43.94 -12.84 56.70
C GLU A 1138 43.67 -12.15 58.05
N GLY A 1139 43.60 -12.94 59.13
CA GLY A 1139 43.33 -12.42 60.49
C GLY A 1139 44.36 -11.40 61.02
N ASN A 1140 45.54 -11.31 60.42
CA ASN A 1140 46.57 -10.33 60.73
C ASN A 1140 46.45 -9.01 59.93
N GLY A 1141 45.49 -8.93 58.99
CA GLY A 1141 45.24 -7.76 58.15
C GLY A 1141 45.92 -7.78 56.78
N ASP A 1142 46.58 -8.88 56.38
CA ASP A 1142 47.13 -9.06 55.04
C ASP A 1142 46.03 -9.54 54.06
N ALA A 1143 46.21 -9.31 52.75
CA ALA A 1143 45.35 -9.91 51.73
C ALA A 1143 46.18 -10.72 50.72
N ASN A 1144 45.68 -11.90 50.34
CA ASN A 1144 46.39 -12.85 49.48
C ASN A 1144 45.44 -13.51 48.47
N ALA A 1145 45.99 -14.23 47.49
CA ALA A 1145 45.26 -15.04 46.51
C ALA A 1145 45.83 -16.49 46.48
N ASN A 1146 45.88 -17.15 47.65
CA ASN A 1146 46.64 -18.40 47.85
C ASN A 1146 45.82 -19.59 48.38
N ARG A 1147 44.48 -19.49 48.42
CA ARG A 1147 43.63 -20.54 49.00
C ARG A 1147 42.88 -21.32 47.95
N LYS A 1148 42.91 -22.65 48.05
CA LYS A 1148 42.21 -23.58 47.15
C LYS A 1148 40.85 -24.03 47.67
N ILE A 1149 40.62 -23.86 48.97
CA ILE A 1149 39.41 -24.29 49.67
C ILE A 1149 38.76 -23.05 50.27
N LEU A 1150 37.44 -23.00 50.18
CA LEU A 1150 36.62 -21.90 50.65
C LEU A 1150 36.23 -22.12 52.12
N ASP A 1151 36.58 -21.15 52.98
CA ASP A 1151 36.20 -21.05 54.39
C ASP A 1151 35.89 -19.58 54.73
N LEU A 1152 35.81 -19.22 56.01
CA LEU A 1152 35.39 -17.90 56.47
C LEU A 1152 36.24 -16.72 55.97
N TRP A 1153 37.53 -16.93 55.66
CA TRP A 1153 38.46 -15.84 55.31
C TRP A 1153 38.48 -15.51 53.81
N GLU A 1154 37.90 -16.38 52.98
CA GLU A 1154 37.73 -16.21 51.52
C GLU A 1154 36.39 -15.54 51.16
N ILE A 1155 35.57 -15.22 52.17
CA ILE A 1155 34.24 -14.65 52.01
C ILE A 1155 34.26 -13.18 52.45
N PHE A 1156 33.81 -12.30 51.55
CA PHE A 1156 33.72 -10.87 51.75
C PHE A 1156 32.27 -10.43 51.76
N THR A 1157 31.90 -9.55 52.69
CA THR A 1157 30.65 -8.79 52.60
C THR A 1157 30.84 -7.61 51.67
N VAL A 1158 30.01 -7.52 50.63
CA VAL A 1158 29.98 -6.42 49.67
C VAL A 1158 29.31 -5.21 50.29
N HIS A 1159 29.92 -4.05 50.11
CA HIS A 1159 29.30 -2.77 50.39
C HIS A 1159 29.21 -1.94 49.12
N ASN A 1160 27.99 -1.64 48.67
CA ASN A 1160 27.75 -0.86 47.46
C ASN A 1160 27.97 0.63 47.74
N LEU A 1161 28.81 1.26 46.91
CA LEU A 1161 29.11 2.68 47.00
C LEU A 1161 28.33 3.37 45.89
N ILE A 1162 27.07 3.73 46.19
CA ILE A 1162 26.17 4.40 45.24
C ILE A 1162 26.91 5.60 44.62
N VAL A 1163 27.03 5.58 43.30
CA VAL A 1163 27.41 6.75 42.52
C VAL A 1163 26.19 7.68 42.56
N ASN A 1164 26.29 8.78 43.30
CA ASN A 1164 25.39 9.92 43.09
C ASN A 1164 25.60 10.50 41.69
#